data_AF-A0A521WPT4-F1
#
_entry.id   AF-A0A521WPT4-F1
#
_cell.length_a   1.000
_cell.length_b   1.000
_cell.length_c   1.000
_cell.angle_alpha   90.00
_cell.angle_beta   90.00
_cell.angle_gamma   90.00
#
_symmetry.space_group_name_H-M   'P 1'
#
loop_
_entity.id
_entity.type
_entity.pdbx_description
1 polymer ?
#
loop_
_entity_poly.entity_id
_entity_poly.type
_entity_poly.pdbx_seq_one_letter_code
_entity_poly.pdbx_strand_id
1 'polypeptide(L)'
;MTSIVNSSLTKVAAIVVAVSLVAGFAFTFTASKAEAATLTSSQISAIVSLLQSFGADASTIANVSASLNGTAPTGGSTGGSMTGGCTFTRNLTVGSKGDDVTCLQKALIAAGYSVPAGATGYFGSQTVTAVIAWQKAAGVSPAAGYFGAISRAAFGKTSGGSTPVVTTPTGTGLAVAAGTQPANSLSPQGASRVPFTRFTLTAGADGDVVVNGVTVQKDGLGQDAAFAGIVLIDESTGLQLGIAKTLNSNHQTVVGGTFTVAKGTTKTFLIAGNMASSLTSYTGEAPGLALVAVNTSATVSGSLPIVGAHNTNNATLTVGSITLNTSNAFASNSNQTKEIGTTAFKATGLRLTAGSAEDLRLKSIRWNQTGSVSATDIANVMTVVNGTAYPATVSSDGKYYNTNLGSGVVIPKGNQVDLYVQYDIIGAGAANRTVVFDVDKTTDIYATGETYGYGVSPAVGSSAVPSSRGTITITSGTPFVYATQVTVSGASITSIGKANEVPAQNIAINLPNQPLGGYVVDLKGEAMTVQSTVFTIASTTGSGTGLLTNLTIVDQNGAVVAGPVDAVYASATTQTATFTDSITYKVGRGVYTLRGKVASNIGNGGTYIVTTVPSSGWTNVKGETTGNTISLSSNGTFTMNTMTVKAGAVAVGLATSPASQNITAGGSQTLFVNFQYDATQSGEDVRFSSIPTTLTFGGSAAVTELTACAAYDGTTQLSTGSNVVNPSGSTGATQTFTLDNPVTVAKGTVKTIGIKCNVSGSATNNGTWAWDAGAASAYTFTGATSGTTITGTDTSDSGVTMTVAAGSATVALDASSPSFALVSAGSTDVVVGALKFRASNEAVNLTKVGLTLTNTASSSSSDLVKATIWNGATKVGEAYFSGSNASATSTLTSIVSLQKNTDVTLTIKADLNNVGTGEAVAFSGHLLAVDYLNSEGTGASSGSTIYPSGSSASSGVRIMKSFPTFALDSTINGTTGLTDGRLMRFKVTADAKGPLGITQFALNLATTTASVTNVTIYGFSDSAYSQAISGISTSGDLQATDDATVPGTGNVVVGVTTSAGTATSIQIPAGGTRYFEVRGSISGSATGASVTTKLLGSSAFPSTAAAVGANPLLIASASGVSSSDNVFVWSPNSTTTAVRADQDWTNGYGVSGLPAGGLFATRSH
;
A
#
# COMPACT_ATOMS: atom_id res chain seq x y z
N MET A 1 -67.21 -36.45 32.29
CA MET A 1 -66.16 -37.01 33.16
C MET A 1 -64.91 -36.19 32.90
N THR A 2 -64.36 -35.28 33.72
CA THR A 2 -64.45 -34.83 35.15
C THR A 2 -63.00 -34.72 35.67
N SER A 3 -62.71 -33.74 36.52
CA SER A 3 -61.35 -33.25 36.81
C SER A 3 -61.12 -32.97 38.33
N ILE A 4 -59.96 -32.38 38.69
CA ILE A 4 -59.44 -32.13 40.07
C ILE A 4 -59.30 -33.43 40.90
N VAL A 5 -58.65 -33.56 42.08
CA VAL A 5 -58.06 -32.69 43.13
C VAL A 5 -56.72 -33.34 43.62
N ASN A 6 -55.92 -32.93 44.63
CA ASN A 6 -56.08 -31.99 45.75
C ASN A 6 -54.74 -31.33 46.24
N SER A 7 -54.86 -30.47 47.25
CA SER A 7 -53.87 -29.62 47.94
C SER A 7 -52.96 -30.38 48.98
N SER A 8 -51.99 -29.82 49.74
CA SER A 8 -51.84 -28.45 50.32
C SER A 8 -50.44 -28.15 50.96
N LEU A 9 -50.07 -26.84 51.06
CA LEU A 9 -49.44 -26.07 52.20
C LEU A 9 -48.12 -26.59 52.90
N THR A 10 -47.21 -25.83 53.55
CA THR A 10 -47.08 -24.39 53.97
C THR A 10 -45.62 -23.97 54.37
N LYS A 11 -45.21 -22.70 54.13
CA LYS A 11 -44.27 -21.80 54.92
C LYS A 11 -42.78 -22.27 55.13
N VAL A 12 -41.76 -21.45 55.50
CA VAL A 12 -41.59 -20.27 56.40
C VAL A 12 -40.52 -19.24 55.91
N ALA A 13 -40.56 -18.01 56.48
CA ALA A 13 -39.60 -16.86 56.47
C ALA A 13 -38.10 -17.21 56.75
N ALA A 14 -37.05 -16.40 56.49
CA ALA A 14 -36.79 -14.93 56.43
C ALA A 14 -36.42 -14.25 57.78
N ILE A 15 -35.58 -13.18 57.73
CA ILE A 15 -35.23 -12.18 58.80
C ILE A 15 -34.28 -12.70 59.94
N VAL A 16 -33.52 -11.90 60.74
CA VAL A 16 -32.61 -10.71 60.55
C VAL A 16 -31.89 -10.38 61.90
N VAL A 17 -30.73 -9.66 61.94
CA VAL A 17 -30.16 -8.93 63.15
C VAL A 17 -29.67 -9.84 64.34
N ALA A 18 -28.76 -9.51 65.27
CA ALA A 18 -27.72 -8.44 65.51
C ALA A 18 -26.55 -9.06 66.36
N VAL A 19 -25.36 -8.43 66.55
CA VAL A 19 -24.96 -7.45 67.63
C VAL A 19 -25.64 -7.74 68.99
N SER A 20 -24.99 -7.89 70.17
CA SER A 20 -23.73 -7.35 70.75
C SER A 20 -23.14 -8.39 71.76
N LEU A 21 -21.83 -8.53 72.02
CA LEU A 21 -20.91 -7.71 72.85
C LEU A 21 -21.13 -7.78 74.39
N VAL A 22 -20.01 -7.93 75.13
CA VAL A 22 -19.78 -7.79 76.60
C VAL A 22 -20.05 -9.00 77.51
N ALA A 23 -19.04 -9.26 78.35
CA ALA A 23 -18.81 -10.38 79.26
C ALA A 23 -19.71 -10.50 80.52
N GLY A 24 -19.68 -11.68 81.14
CA GLY A 24 -20.15 -11.96 82.51
C GLY A 24 -19.39 -13.16 83.13
N PHE A 25 -19.16 -13.17 84.44
CA PHE A 25 -18.30 -14.13 85.16
C PHE A 25 -19.05 -15.29 85.85
N ALA A 26 -18.51 -16.51 85.74
CA ALA A 26 -18.67 -17.66 86.68
C ALA A 26 -20.12 -18.23 86.89
N PHE A 27 -20.39 -19.39 87.52
CA PHE A 27 -19.64 -20.28 88.44
C PHE A 27 -20.02 -21.78 88.27
N THR A 28 -19.07 -22.72 88.49
CA THR A 28 -19.17 -24.15 88.92
C THR A 28 -20.29 -25.13 88.44
N PHE A 29 -19.92 -26.39 88.14
CA PHE A 29 -20.13 -27.59 89.02
C PHE A 29 -19.42 -28.85 88.45
N THR A 30 -19.29 -29.93 89.24
CA THR A 30 -18.52 -31.16 88.90
C THR A 30 -19.09 -32.47 89.50
N ALA A 31 -18.65 -33.62 88.94
CA ALA A 31 -18.85 -35.04 89.35
C ALA A 31 -20.15 -35.77 88.89
N SER A 32 -20.17 -37.09 88.63
CA SER A 32 -19.10 -38.04 88.20
C SER A 32 -19.64 -39.42 87.73
N LYS A 33 -19.08 -39.97 86.63
CA LYS A 33 -19.01 -41.39 86.18
C LYS A 33 -20.23 -42.33 86.22
N ALA A 34 -20.50 -42.96 85.07
CA ALA A 34 -21.08 -44.31 84.91
C ALA A 34 -20.55 -44.95 83.61
N GLU A 35 -20.66 -46.28 83.43
CA GLU A 35 -20.07 -47.03 82.28
C GLU A 35 -21.08 -47.42 81.19
N ALA A 36 -20.58 -47.78 80.00
CA ALA A 36 -21.37 -48.31 78.87
C ALA A 36 -20.57 -49.38 78.10
N ALA A 37 -21.29 -50.33 77.48
CA ALA A 37 -20.71 -51.55 76.89
C ALA A 37 -19.95 -51.34 75.58
N THR A 38 -18.97 -52.21 75.31
CA THR A 38 -18.08 -52.17 74.13
C THR A 38 -18.54 -53.10 72.99
N LEU A 39 -18.08 -52.81 71.77
CA LEU A 39 -18.32 -53.63 70.58
C LEU A 39 -17.51 -54.93 70.60
N THR A 40 -18.05 -56.00 70.00
CA THR A 40 -17.33 -57.27 69.90
C THR A 40 -16.24 -57.23 68.81
N SER A 41 -15.15 -57.97 69.02
CA SER A 41 -13.96 -57.92 68.14
C SER A 41 -14.27 -58.22 66.67
N SER A 42 -15.23 -59.10 66.38
CA SER A 42 -15.67 -59.41 65.01
C SER A 42 -16.44 -58.27 64.35
N GLN A 43 -17.27 -57.53 65.10
CA GLN A 43 -17.95 -56.32 64.61
C GLN A 43 -16.93 -55.22 64.28
N ILE A 44 -15.92 -55.04 65.16
CA ILE A 44 -14.84 -54.07 64.93
C ILE A 44 -14.03 -54.46 63.68
N SER A 45 -13.67 -55.74 63.52
CA SER A 45 -13.01 -56.23 62.31
C SER A 45 -13.84 -56.02 61.04
N ALA A 46 -15.16 -56.21 61.09
CA ALA A 46 -16.03 -55.95 59.93
C ALA A 46 -16.07 -54.46 59.55
N ILE A 47 -16.12 -53.55 60.54
CA ILE A 47 -16.08 -52.09 60.31
C ILE A 47 -14.71 -51.68 59.74
N VAL A 48 -13.61 -52.25 60.25
CA VAL A 48 -12.25 -52.02 59.73
C VAL A 48 -12.10 -52.49 58.28
N SER A 49 -12.58 -53.68 57.93
CA SER A 49 -12.57 -54.18 56.54
C SER A 49 -13.46 -53.35 55.61
N LEU A 50 -14.59 -52.82 56.10
CA LEU A 50 -15.45 -51.92 55.33
C LEU A 50 -14.74 -50.59 55.01
N LEU A 51 -14.02 -50.01 55.98
CA LEU A 51 -13.20 -48.81 55.77
C LEU A 51 -12.05 -49.07 54.78
N GLN A 52 -11.41 -50.24 54.84
CA GLN A 52 -10.42 -50.67 53.85
C GLN A 52 -11.02 -50.79 52.44
N SER A 53 -12.24 -51.31 52.31
CA SER A 53 -12.91 -51.45 51.01
C SER A 53 -13.27 -50.11 50.35
N PHE A 54 -13.40 -49.03 51.13
CA PHE A 54 -13.55 -47.66 50.64
C PHE A 54 -12.21 -46.93 50.42
N GLY A 55 -11.07 -47.60 50.58
CA GLY A 55 -9.74 -47.02 50.37
C GLY A 55 -9.32 -46.01 51.44
N ALA A 56 -9.89 -46.09 52.67
CA ALA A 56 -9.42 -45.28 53.78
C ALA A 56 -7.95 -45.60 54.12
N ASP A 57 -7.16 -44.61 54.53
CA ASP A 57 -5.74 -44.83 54.82
C ASP A 57 -5.53 -45.62 56.13
N ALA A 58 -4.40 -46.30 56.23
CA ALA A 58 -4.07 -47.15 57.37
C ALA A 58 -4.03 -46.40 58.71
N SER A 59 -3.66 -45.12 58.74
CA SER A 59 -3.67 -44.31 59.96
C SER A 59 -5.09 -43.91 60.39
N THR A 60 -5.98 -43.57 59.45
CA THR A 60 -7.42 -43.38 59.73
C THR A 60 -8.04 -44.68 60.25
N ILE A 61 -7.75 -45.82 59.62
CA ILE A 61 -8.22 -47.14 60.06
C ILE A 61 -7.71 -47.48 61.46
N ALA A 62 -6.42 -47.24 61.77
CA ALA A 62 -5.85 -47.49 63.09
C ALA A 62 -6.50 -46.62 64.18
N ASN A 63 -6.72 -45.34 63.91
CA ASN A 63 -7.38 -44.43 64.86
C ASN A 63 -8.85 -44.79 65.10
N VAL A 64 -9.59 -45.18 64.06
CA VAL A 64 -10.97 -45.67 64.20
C VAL A 64 -11.00 -47.01 64.94
N SER A 65 -10.07 -47.93 64.64
CA SER A 65 -9.95 -49.20 65.38
C SER A 65 -9.65 -48.98 66.87
N ALA A 66 -8.73 -48.06 67.22
CA ALA A 66 -8.47 -47.69 68.61
C ALA A 66 -9.72 -47.15 69.30
N SER A 67 -10.42 -46.21 68.65
CA SER A 67 -11.65 -45.61 69.17
C SER A 67 -12.81 -46.60 69.32
N LEU A 68 -12.89 -47.63 68.49
CA LEU A 68 -13.93 -48.68 68.56
C LEU A 68 -13.61 -49.78 69.60
N ASN A 69 -12.33 -50.03 69.87
CA ASN A 69 -11.88 -50.91 70.96
C ASN A 69 -11.91 -50.22 72.35
N GLY A 70 -12.41 -48.99 72.46
CA GLY A 70 -12.49 -48.24 73.72
C GLY A 70 -11.15 -47.72 74.24
N THR A 71 -10.07 -47.83 73.46
CA THR A 71 -8.76 -47.26 73.79
C THR A 71 -8.69 -45.80 73.33
N ALA A 72 -8.05 -44.94 74.13
CA ALA A 72 -7.82 -43.54 73.73
C ALA A 72 -7.01 -43.50 72.42
N PRO A 73 -7.50 -42.83 71.35
CA PRO A 73 -6.75 -42.71 70.11
C PRO A 73 -5.39 -42.07 70.37
N THR A 74 -4.32 -42.80 70.08
CA THR A 74 -2.96 -42.35 70.37
C THR A 74 -2.58 -41.23 69.42
N GLY A 75 -2.63 -39.99 69.92
CA GLY A 75 -1.93 -38.85 69.33
C GLY A 75 -0.43 -39.16 69.30
N GLY A 76 0.01 -39.78 68.21
CA GLY A 76 1.31 -40.44 68.11
C GLY A 76 2.47 -39.46 68.14
N SER A 77 3.01 -39.23 69.34
CA SER A 77 4.30 -38.56 69.51
C SER A 77 5.42 -39.51 69.09
N THR A 78 5.97 -39.31 67.90
CA THR A 78 7.22 -39.93 67.45
C THR A 78 8.04 -38.95 66.63
N GLY A 79 9.32 -38.81 66.99
CA GLY A 79 10.33 -38.13 66.18
C GLY A 79 10.71 -38.97 64.96
N GLY A 80 9.79 -39.11 64.00
CA GLY A 80 10.11 -39.62 62.67
C GLY A 80 10.85 -38.55 61.87
N SER A 81 12.16 -38.72 61.67
CA SER A 81 12.98 -37.76 60.90
C SER A 81 12.71 -37.85 59.39
N MET A 82 11.58 -37.28 58.97
CA MET A 82 11.24 -36.97 57.58
C MET A 82 11.30 -35.45 57.46
N THR A 83 12.42 -34.80 57.10
CA THR A 83 13.21 -34.97 55.86
C THR A 83 12.35 -35.07 54.58
N GLY A 84 11.10 -34.60 54.68
CA GLY A 84 10.11 -34.49 53.60
C GLY A 84 9.14 -33.34 53.88
N GLY A 85 9.66 -32.14 54.17
CA GLY A 85 8.82 -30.94 54.29
C GLY A 85 8.03 -30.69 53.00
N CYS A 86 6.82 -30.12 53.08
CA CYS A 86 5.87 -30.03 51.96
C CYS A 86 6.53 -29.61 50.63
N THR A 87 6.89 -30.59 49.78
CA THR A 87 7.64 -30.34 48.54
C THR A 87 6.66 -29.96 47.44
N PHE A 88 6.24 -28.69 47.47
CA PHE A 88 5.35 -28.12 46.48
C PHE A 88 6.06 -28.06 45.10
N THR A 89 5.87 -29.06 44.24
CA THR A 89 6.48 -29.08 42.90
C THR A 89 5.79 -28.14 41.91
N ARG A 90 4.55 -27.75 42.19
CA ARG A 90 3.72 -26.82 41.39
C ARG A 90 3.30 -25.57 42.18
N ASN A 91 2.69 -24.60 41.49
CA ASN A 91 2.01 -23.47 42.12
C ASN A 91 0.60 -23.90 42.56
N LEU A 92 0.08 -23.37 43.67
CA LEU A 92 -1.29 -23.64 44.13
C LEU A 92 -2.13 -22.36 44.13
N THR A 93 -3.38 -22.47 43.67
CA THR A 93 -4.30 -21.35 43.41
C THR A 93 -5.76 -21.76 43.62
N VAL A 94 -6.69 -20.81 43.60
CA VAL A 94 -8.15 -21.07 43.65
C VAL A 94 -8.53 -22.17 42.66
N GLY A 95 -9.22 -23.21 43.15
CA GLY A 95 -9.61 -24.37 42.35
C GLY A 95 -8.68 -25.57 42.49
N SER A 96 -7.46 -25.40 43.00
CA SER A 96 -6.49 -26.49 43.15
C SER A 96 -6.98 -27.56 44.12
N LYS A 97 -6.70 -28.83 43.79
CA LYS A 97 -6.99 -30.01 44.62
C LYS A 97 -5.75 -30.90 44.75
N GLY A 98 -5.62 -31.61 45.86
CA GLY A 98 -4.59 -32.64 46.08
C GLY A 98 -3.83 -32.49 47.39
N ASP A 99 -2.93 -33.44 47.67
CA ASP A 99 -2.25 -33.55 48.97
C ASP A 99 -1.29 -32.41 49.26
N ASP A 100 -0.78 -31.72 48.24
CA ASP A 100 0.00 -30.50 48.39
C ASP A 100 -0.86 -29.32 48.87
N VAL A 101 -2.10 -29.18 48.41
CA VAL A 101 -3.10 -28.26 48.97
C VAL A 101 -3.41 -28.63 50.42
N THR A 102 -3.57 -29.93 50.73
CA THR A 102 -3.77 -30.42 52.10
C THR A 102 -2.57 -30.09 52.99
N CYS A 103 -1.34 -30.27 52.51
CA CYS A 103 -0.09 -29.98 53.23
C CYS A 103 0.02 -28.48 53.54
N LEU A 104 -0.25 -27.63 52.54
CA LEU A 104 -0.31 -26.17 52.71
C LEU A 104 -1.36 -25.76 53.76
N GLN A 105 -2.59 -26.26 53.63
CA GLN A 105 -3.67 -25.91 54.57
C GLN A 105 -3.36 -26.37 56.00
N LYS A 106 -2.87 -27.60 56.20
CA LYS A 106 -2.48 -28.10 57.53
C LYS A 106 -1.41 -27.22 58.18
N ALA A 107 -0.38 -26.84 57.42
CA ALA A 107 0.70 -26.00 57.94
C ALA A 107 0.29 -24.53 58.13
N LEU A 108 -0.63 -23.97 57.33
CA LEU A 108 -1.24 -22.65 57.58
C LEU A 108 -2.04 -22.64 58.89
N ILE A 109 -2.90 -23.64 59.10
CA ILE A 109 -3.71 -23.79 60.31
C ILE A 109 -2.79 -23.96 61.53
N ALA A 110 -1.76 -24.80 61.44
CA ALA A 110 -0.77 -25.00 62.50
C ALA A 110 0.03 -23.72 62.82
N ALA A 111 0.27 -22.86 61.83
CA ALA A 111 0.89 -21.54 62.00
C ALA A 111 -0.10 -20.43 62.41
N GLY A 112 -1.35 -20.78 62.76
CA GLY A 112 -2.36 -19.85 63.31
C GLY A 112 -3.24 -19.14 62.28
N TYR A 113 -3.09 -19.41 60.97
CA TYR A 113 -3.87 -18.77 59.92
C TYR A 113 -5.19 -19.53 59.72
N SER A 114 -6.30 -18.89 60.11
CA SER A 114 -7.62 -19.53 60.13
C SER A 114 -8.09 -19.94 58.73
N VAL A 115 -8.28 -21.25 58.53
CA VAL A 115 -9.10 -21.85 57.47
C VAL A 115 -10.26 -22.55 58.17
N PRO A 116 -11.44 -21.90 58.33
CA PRO A 116 -12.54 -22.43 59.15
C PRO A 116 -13.05 -23.82 58.75
N ALA A 117 -12.99 -24.18 57.47
CA ALA A 117 -13.35 -25.52 56.97
C ALA A 117 -12.26 -26.60 57.19
N GLY A 118 -11.13 -26.26 57.82
CA GLY A 118 -9.98 -27.14 57.97
C GLY A 118 -9.20 -27.40 56.67
N ALA A 119 -8.33 -28.40 56.70
CA ALA A 119 -7.52 -28.80 55.55
C ALA A 119 -8.29 -29.78 54.64
N THR A 120 -9.20 -29.21 53.84
CA THR A 120 -10.11 -29.93 52.93
C THR A 120 -9.43 -30.52 51.68
N GLY A 121 -8.16 -30.19 51.43
CA GLY A 121 -7.48 -30.52 50.17
C GLY A 121 -7.98 -29.74 48.96
N TYR A 122 -8.88 -28.75 49.15
CA TYR A 122 -9.38 -27.86 48.11
C TYR A 122 -9.04 -26.40 48.41
N PHE A 123 -8.31 -25.76 47.50
CA PHE A 123 -7.87 -24.38 47.62
C PHE A 123 -9.03 -23.43 47.28
N GLY A 124 -9.86 -23.14 48.28
CA GLY A 124 -10.98 -22.20 48.17
C GLY A 124 -10.65 -20.79 48.65
N SER A 125 -11.66 -19.92 48.69
CA SER A 125 -11.54 -18.54 49.21
C SER A 125 -11.00 -18.46 50.65
N GLN A 126 -11.33 -19.44 51.51
CA GLN A 126 -10.77 -19.52 52.86
C GLN A 126 -9.24 -19.77 52.84
N THR A 127 -8.77 -20.61 51.92
CA THR A 127 -7.33 -20.87 51.73
C THR A 127 -6.63 -19.67 51.11
N VAL A 128 -7.26 -18.95 50.18
CA VAL A 128 -6.78 -17.64 49.70
C VAL A 128 -6.57 -16.69 50.88
N THR A 129 -7.57 -16.50 51.74
CA THR A 129 -7.47 -15.59 52.90
C THR A 129 -6.34 -16.00 53.86
N ALA A 130 -6.21 -17.29 54.17
CA ALA A 130 -5.12 -17.79 55.02
C ALA A 130 -3.73 -17.62 54.35
N VAL A 131 -3.61 -17.87 53.04
CA VAL A 131 -2.37 -17.63 52.27
C VAL A 131 -2.06 -16.13 52.19
N ILE A 132 -3.03 -15.23 52.01
CA ILE A 132 -2.81 -13.77 52.08
C ILE A 132 -2.28 -13.37 53.46
N ALA A 133 -2.90 -13.87 54.53
CA ALA A 133 -2.50 -13.54 55.89
C ALA A 133 -1.09 -14.06 56.21
N TRP A 134 -0.79 -15.29 55.83
CA TRP A 134 0.55 -15.87 55.96
C TRP A 134 1.58 -15.15 55.07
N GLN A 135 1.26 -14.81 53.81
CA GLN A 135 2.16 -14.08 52.92
C GLN A 135 2.52 -12.70 53.48
N LYS A 136 1.55 -11.97 54.04
CA LYS A 136 1.78 -10.68 54.73
C LYS A 136 2.73 -10.86 55.92
N ALA A 137 2.50 -11.88 56.74
CA ALA A 137 3.34 -12.17 57.92
C ALA A 137 4.75 -12.70 57.55
N ALA A 138 4.89 -13.39 56.41
CA ALA A 138 6.14 -13.95 55.90
C ALA A 138 6.90 -12.99 54.95
N GLY A 139 6.44 -11.74 54.79
CA GLY A 139 7.09 -10.74 53.92
C GLY A 139 6.97 -11.01 52.41
N VAL A 140 6.09 -11.93 52.00
CA VAL A 140 5.90 -12.28 50.58
C VAL A 140 5.01 -11.24 49.90
N SER A 141 5.62 -10.45 49.03
CA SER A 141 4.92 -9.43 48.22
C SER A 141 4.91 -9.82 46.73
N PRO A 142 3.78 -9.65 46.01
CA PRO A 142 2.46 -9.28 46.53
C PRO A 142 1.82 -10.44 47.31
N ALA A 143 1.18 -10.11 48.44
CA ALA A 143 0.40 -11.07 49.22
C ALA A 143 -0.97 -11.33 48.57
N ALA A 144 -0.94 -11.98 47.41
CA ALA A 144 -2.08 -12.17 46.50
C ALA A 144 -2.95 -13.41 46.78
N GLY A 145 -2.60 -14.24 47.77
CA GLY A 145 -3.30 -15.48 48.08
C GLY A 145 -3.03 -16.64 47.11
N TYR A 146 -2.21 -16.39 46.10
CA TYR A 146 -1.65 -17.37 45.17
C TYR A 146 -0.36 -17.95 45.76
N PHE A 147 -0.32 -19.26 45.98
CA PHE A 147 0.85 -19.94 46.53
C PHE A 147 1.83 -20.33 45.41
N GLY A 148 2.44 -19.32 44.82
CA GLY A 148 3.42 -19.43 43.73
C GLY A 148 4.86 -19.69 44.20
N ALA A 149 5.82 -19.65 43.27
CA ALA A 149 7.24 -19.92 43.53
C ALA A 149 7.85 -19.14 44.70
N ILE A 150 7.55 -17.85 44.83
CA ILE A 150 8.02 -17.00 45.95
C ILE A 150 7.45 -17.50 47.29
N SER A 151 6.17 -17.92 47.30
CA SER A 151 5.54 -18.48 48.49
C SER A 151 6.16 -19.82 48.88
N ARG A 152 6.45 -20.71 47.92
CA ARG A 152 7.17 -21.96 48.19
C ARG A 152 8.52 -21.72 48.86
N ALA A 153 9.30 -20.78 48.33
CA ALA A 153 10.63 -20.43 48.84
C ALA A 153 10.62 -19.82 50.27
N ALA A 154 9.50 -19.19 50.66
CA ALA A 154 9.31 -18.64 52.00
C ALA A 154 8.68 -19.64 53.00
N PHE A 155 7.80 -20.53 52.55
CA PHE A 155 7.05 -21.46 53.42
C PHE A 155 7.94 -22.49 54.11
N GLY A 156 9.03 -22.92 53.46
CA GLY A 156 10.00 -23.86 54.01
C GLY A 156 10.92 -23.32 55.13
N LYS A 157 10.60 -22.17 55.75
CA LYS A 157 11.50 -21.45 56.68
C LYS A 157 10.95 -21.24 58.10
N THR A 158 9.79 -21.76 58.48
CA THR A 158 9.16 -21.46 59.77
C THR A 158 9.40 -22.52 60.86
N SER A 159 10.21 -22.20 61.87
CA SER A 159 9.85 -22.34 63.30
C SER A 159 10.99 -21.95 64.26
N GLY A 160 10.63 -21.32 65.38
CA GLY A 160 11.47 -21.28 66.60
C GLY A 160 12.36 -20.04 66.80
N GLY A 161 11.90 -19.10 67.64
CA GLY A 161 12.76 -18.09 68.29
C GLY A 161 12.62 -16.67 67.73
N SER A 162 12.17 -15.75 68.60
CA SER A 162 12.28 -14.28 68.55
C SER A 162 12.56 -13.65 67.18
N THR A 163 11.54 -13.06 66.54
CA THR A 163 11.72 -12.31 65.28
C THR A 163 12.87 -11.30 65.38
N PRO A 164 13.99 -11.51 64.65
CA PRO A 164 14.83 -10.40 64.28
C PRO A 164 13.95 -9.50 63.41
N VAL A 165 13.96 -8.19 63.65
CA VAL A 165 13.41 -7.28 62.64
C VAL A 165 14.36 -7.36 61.45
N VAL A 166 14.00 -8.15 60.43
CA VAL A 166 14.68 -8.15 59.14
C VAL A 166 14.30 -6.88 58.38
N THR A 167 14.71 -5.77 58.97
CA THR A 167 15.39 -4.72 58.23
C THR A 167 16.32 -5.40 57.22
N THR A 168 16.29 -4.98 55.96
CA THR A 168 17.55 -4.82 55.22
C THR A 168 18.44 -4.03 56.16
N PRO A 169 19.52 -4.62 56.72
CA PRO A 169 20.13 -4.16 57.98
C PRO A 169 20.29 -2.65 57.94
N THR A 170 19.54 -1.93 58.78
CA THR A 170 19.49 -0.46 58.67
C THR A 170 20.89 0.05 58.93
N GLY A 171 21.57 0.55 57.89
CA GLY A 171 23.01 0.82 57.92
C GLY A 171 23.34 1.64 59.16
N THR A 172 24.13 1.06 60.06
CA THR A 172 24.20 1.54 61.45
C THR A 172 24.89 2.90 61.55
N GLY A 173 25.73 3.22 60.57
CA GLY A 173 26.31 4.53 60.32
C GLY A 173 25.94 5.10 58.95
N LEU A 174 25.66 6.41 58.92
CA LEU A 174 25.57 7.22 57.72
C LEU A 174 26.60 8.35 57.83
N ALA A 175 27.69 8.26 57.08
CA ALA A 175 28.69 9.32 57.07
C ALA A 175 28.17 10.51 56.25
N VAL A 176 28.21 11.71 56.81
CA VAL A 176 27.89 12.97 56.14
C VAL A 176 29.16 13.82 56.03
N ALA A 177 29.46 14.30 54.82
CA ALA A 177 30.61 15.15 54.57
C ALA A 177 30.27 16.31 53.63
N ALA A 178 30.97 17.43 53.80
CA ALA A 178 30.90 18.55 52.88
C ALA A 178 31.43 18.11 51.50
N GLY A 179 30.64 18.34 50.45
CA GLY A 179 31.16 18.24 49.09
C GLY A 179 31.97 19.49 48.72
N THR A 180 32.52 19.53 47.51
CA THR A 180 33.06 20.77 46.93
C THR A 180 31.94 21.80 46.86
N GLN A 181 31.96 22.82 47.72
CA GLN A 181 30.86 23.79 47.78
C GLN A 181 30.75 24.59 46.48
N PRO A 182 29.54 25.07 46.12
CA PRO A 182 29.41 26.15 45.14
C PRO A 182 30.25 27.36 45.57
N ALA A 183 30.76 28.13 44.62
CA ALA A 183 31.34 29.44 44.90
C ALA A 183 30.22 30.45 45.13
N ASN A 184 30.45 31.44 46.01
CA ASN A 184 29.51 32.56 46.20
C ASN A 184 29.28 33.29 44.87
N SER A 185 28.01 33.36 44.46
CA SER A 185 27.56 33.92 43.18
C SER A 185 26.36 34.85 43.43
N LEU A 186 25.61 35.17 42.38
CA LEU A 186 24.30 35.82 42.50
C LEU A 186 23.20 34.77 42.75
N SER A 187 22.12 35.22 43.38
CA SER A 187 20.83 34.51 43.44
C SER A 187 19.77 35.37 42.74
N PRO A 188 19.58 35.21 41.41
CA PRO A 188 18.71 36.11 40.63
C PRO A 188 17.22 35.88 40.89
N GLN A 189 16.44 36.94 40.66
CA GLN A 189 14.98 36.93 40.76
C GLN A 189 14.35 35.85 39.86
N GLY A 190 13.43 35.06 40.43
CA GLY A 190 12.72 33.99 39.73
C GLY A 190 13.55 32.75 39.35
N ALA A 191 14.87 32.73 39.61
CA ALA A 191 15.72 31.58 39.31
C ALA A 191 15.32 30.36 40.16
N SER A 192 15.14 29.20 39.52
CA SER A 192 14.90 27.93 40.21
C SER A 192 16.21 27.18 40.47
N ARG A 193 16.22 26.35 41.52
CA ARG A 193 17.34 25.48 41.91
C ARG A 193 18.72 26.17 41.96
N VAL A 194 18.79 27.42 42.43
CA VAL A 194 20.05 28.14 42.68
C VAL A 194 20.89 27.35 43.70
N PRO A 195 22.16 26.99 43.42
CA PRO A 195 22.96 26.13 44.28
C PRO A 195 23.46 26.86 45.54
N PHE A 196 23.25 26.29 46.72
CA PHE A 196 23.81 26.81 47.97
C PHE A 196 24.79 25.84 48.62
N THR A 197 24.36 24.64 49.03
CA THR A 197 25.20 23.73 49.82
C THR A 197 25.26 22.34 49.21
N ARG A 198 26.47 21.86 48.92
CA ARG A 198 26.72 20.50 48.41
C ARG A 198 27.21 19.60 49.54
N PHE A 199 26.64 18.40 49.67
CA PHE A 199 27.06 17.42 50.66
C PHE A 199 27.02 16.00 50.09
N THR A 200 27.75 15.10 50.73
CA THR A 200 27.72 13.67 50.41
C THR A 200 27.15 12.90 51.58
N LEU A 201 26.40 11.83 51.27
CA LEU A 201 25.98 10.82 52.23
C LEU A 201 26.54 9.47 51.78
N THR A 202 27.27 8.81 52.68
CA THR A 202 27.82 7.47 52.46
C THR A 202 27.20 6.51 53.47
N ALA A 203 26.42 5.55 52.99
CA ALA A 203 25.92 4.47 53.84
C ALA A 203 27.04 3.47 54.12
N GLY A 204 27.08 2.93 55.34
CA GLY A 204 27.98 1.83 55.69
C GLY A 204 27.79 0.61 54.79
N ALA A 205 28.82 -0.23 54.68
CA ALA A 205 28.75 -1.48 53.92
C ALA A 205 27.87 -2.56 54.61
N ASP A 206 27.50 -2.32 55.87
CA ASP A 206 26.66 -3.16 56.71
C ASP A 206 25.19 -3.17 56.24
N GLY A 207 24.68 -2.09 55.66
CA GLY A 207 23.39 -2.11 54.98
C GLY A 207 22.81 -0.77 54.52
N ASP A 208 21.62 -0.82 53.93
CA ASP A 208 20.98 0.34 53.29
C ASP A 208 20.48 1.33 54.33
N VAL A 209 20.62 2.63 54.06
CA VAL A 209 20.15 3.70 54.95
C VAL A 209 18.98 4.45 54.33
N VAL A 210 17.85 4.46 55.02
CA VAL A 210 16.68 5.28 54.69
C VAL A 210 16.82 6.64 55.36
N VAL A 211 16.71 7.71 54.56
CA VAL A 211 16.76 9.11 54.99
C VAL A 211 15.39 9.72 54.77
N ASN A 212 14.74 10.18 55.84
CA ASN A 212 13.43 10.84 55.83
C ASN A 212 13.57 12.36 55.66
N GLY A 213 14.32 12.74 54.63
CA GLY A 213 14.68 14.11 54.30
C GLY A 213 15.88 14.65 55.09
N VAL A 214 16.24 15.88 54.78
CA VAL A 214 17.30 16.64 55.46
C VAL A 214 16.76 17.97 55.97
N THR A 215 17.18 18.35 57.17
CA THR A 215 16.83 19.62 57.78
C THR A 215 17.83 20.69 57.34
N VAL A 216 17.32 21.72 56.69
CA VAL A 216 18.08 22.86 56.17
C VAL A 216 17.72 24.09 56.99
N GLN A 217 18.73 24.91 57.31
CA GLN A 217 18.55 26.20 57.96
C GLN A 217 19.11 27.32 57.08
N LYS A 218 18.41 28.46 57.01
CA LYS A 218 18.97 29.66 56.38
C LYS A 218 20.06 30.24 57.27
N ASP A 219 21.24 30.43 56.68
CA ASP A 219 22.40 31.09 57.25
C ASP A 219 22.62 32.47 56.56
N GLY A 220 23.58 33.26 57.03
CA GLY A 220 23.98 34.51 56.40
C GLY A 220 22.97 35.66 56.48
N LEU A 221 23.33 36.78 55.87
CA LEU A 221 22.65 38.06 55.98
C LEU A 221 21.56 38.21 54.92
N GLY A 222 20.39 37.59 55.15
CA GLY A 222 19.22 37.75 54.29
C GLY A 222 17.93 37.20 54.90
N GLN A 223 16.79 37.52 54.28
CA GLN A 223 15.44 37.18 54.73
C GLN A 223 14.92 35.87 54.11
N ASP A 224 14.12 35.11 54.86
CA ASP A 224 13.50 33.85 54.40
C ASP A 224 12.64 34.04 53.14
N ALA A 225 11.97 35.19 53.04
CA ALA A 225 11.07 35.53 51.94
C ALA A 225 11.77 35.75 50.59
N ALA A 226 13.11 35.81 50.55
CA ALA A 226 13.86 35.72 49.30
C ALA A 226 13.69 34.35 48.61
N PHE A 227 13.31 33.30 49.34
CA PHE A 227 13.09 31.95 48.80
C PHE A 227 11.60 31.67 48.58
N ALA A 228 11.20 31.40 47.33
CA ALA A 228 9.92 30.78 47.00
C ALA A 228 9.82 29.33 47.52
N GLY A 229 10.97 28.67 47.69
CA GLY A 229 11.05 27.39 48.40
C GLY A 229 12.39 26.69 48.19
N ILE A 230 12.82 25.94 49.19
CA ILE A 230 14.06 25.17 49.20
C ILE A 230 13.77 23.76 48.68
N VAL A 231 14.73 23.18 47.96
CA VAL A 231 14.67 21.82 47.39
C VAL A 231 15.96 21.05 47.66
N LEU A 232 15.87 19.72 47.60
CA LEU A 232 17.02 18.81 47.59
C LEU A 232 17.13 18.18 46.20
N ILE A 233 18.30 18.24 45.59
CA ILE A 233 18.60 17.62 44.29
C ILE A 233 19.59 16.47 44.50
N ASP A 234 19.32 15.30 43.91
CA ASP A 234 20.30 14.22 43.78
C ASP A 234 21.16 14.53 42.54
N GLU A 235 22.44 14.88 42.75
CA GLU A 235 23.30 15.37 41.67
C GLU A 235 23.69 14.26 40.67
N SER A 236 23.56 12.98 41.04
CA SER A 236 23.81 11.87 40.12
C SER A 236 22.70 11.71 39.07
N THR A 237 21.50 12.23 39.36
CA THR A 237 20.33 12.13 38.48
C THR A 237 19.82 13.49 37.98
N GLY A 238 20.21 14.60 38.60
CA GLY A 238 19.66 15.93 38.35
C GLY A 238 18.20 16.12 38.81
N LEU A 239 17.62 15.11 39.46
CA LEU A 239 16.22 15.10 39.85
C LEU A 239 16.01 15.72 41.24
N GLN A 240 14.86 16.37 41.40
CA GLN A 240 14.42 16.90 42.68
C GLN A 240 13.83 15.79 43.55
N LEU A 241 14.38 15.62 44.75
CA LEU A 241 13.84 14.74 45.77
C LEU A 241 12.76 15.47 46.58
N GLY A 242 11.58 14.83 46.68
CA GLY A 242 10.43 15.38 47.37
C GLY A 242 9.85 16.64 46.70
N ILE A 243 9.34 17.55 47.52
CA ILE A 243 8.69 18.80 47.11
C ILE A 243 9.44 19.99 47.66
N ALA A 244 9.32 21.15 46.99
CA ALA A 244 9.82 22.41 47.54
C ALA A 244 9.11 22.76 48.86
N LYS A 245 9.84 23.40 49.78
CA LYS A 245 9.33 23.82 51.10
C LYS A 245 9.77 25.23 51.45
N THR A 246 8.87 26.00 52.06
CA THR A 246 9.22 27.28 52.70
C THR A 246 9.93 27.04 54.04
N LEU A 247 10.58 28.09 54.55
CA LEU A 247 11.15 28.13 55.89
C LEU A 247 10.07 28.41 56.94
N ASN A 248 10.31 27.98 58.17
CA ASN A 248 9.52 28.30 59.37
C ASN A 248 10.15 29.47 60.15
N SER A 249 9.50 29.92 61.24
CA SER A 249 9.98 31.03 62.08
C SER A 249 11.33 30.80 62.80
N ASN A 250 11.88 29.59 62.76
CA ASN A 250 13.23 29.27 63.24
C ASN A 250 14.27 29.30 62.09
N HIS A 251 13.89 29.84 60.93
CA HIS A 251 14.66 29.82 59.69
C HIS A 251 15.01 28.40 59.20
N GLN A 252 14.17 27.40 59.48
CA GLN A 252 14.41 25.98 59.18
C GLN A 252 13.33 25.34 58.30
N THR A 253 13.68 24.29 57.56
CA THR A 253 12.74 23.43 56.83
C THR A 253 13.29 22.01 56.58
N VAL A 254 12.44 21.06 56.18
CA VAL A 254 12.83 19.67 55.88
C VAL A 254 12.49 19.31 54.42
N VAL A 255 13.51 19.01 53.62
CA VAL A 255 13.41 18.74 52.17
C VAL A 255 13.93 17.35 51.79
N GLY A 256 13.69 16.92 50.54
CA GLY A 256 14.07 15.60 50.04
C GLY A 256 13.00 14.52 50.19
N GLY A 257 12.26 14.51 51.31
CA GLY A 257 11.34 13.41 51.64
C GLY A 257 12.09 12.09 51.86
N THR A 258 11.39 10.96 51.87
CA THR A 258 12.02 9.65 52.10
C THR A 258 12.75 9.13 50.87
N PHE A 259 14.06 8.86 51.01
CA PHE A 259 14.90 8.23 49.98
C PHE A 259 15.93 7.27 50.62
N THR A 260 16.53 6.40 49.80
CA THR A 260 17.53 5.42 50.26
C THR A 260 18.91 5.73 49.68
N VAL A 261 19.93 5.62 50.54
CA VAL A 261 21.35 5.49 50.17
C VAL A 261 21.70 4.01 50.32
N ALA A 262 22.11 3.36 49.24
CA ALA A 262 22.39 1.93 49.24
C ALA A 262 23.72 1.62 49.96
N LYS A 263 23.82 0.45 50.58
CA LYS A 263 24.98 0.05 51.39
C LYS A 263 26.31 0.22 50.66
N GLY A 264 27.29 0.82 51.33
CA GLY A 264 28.61 1.08 50.78
C GLY A 264 28.64 2.05 49.59
N THR A 265 27.54 2.73 49.27
CA THR A 265 27.50 3.77 48.22
C THR A 265 27.55 5.17 48.80
N THR A 266 28.25 6.05 48.10
CA THR A 266 28.22 7.50 48.32
C THR A 266 27.26 8.14 47.32
N LYS A 267 26.36 9.01 47.79
CA LYS A 267 25.55 9.89 46.94
C LYS A 267 25.85 11.35 47.24
N THR A 268 25.92 12.18 46.19
CA THR A 268 26.11 13.63 46.30
C THR A 268 24.77 14.34 46.12
N PHE A 269 24.49 15.28 47.01
CA PHE A 269 23.26 16.05 47.04
C PHE A 269 23.55 17.55 47.08
N LEU A 270 22.64 18.32 46.49
CA LEU A 270 22.66 19.77 46.49
C LEU A 270 21.39 20.31 47.16
N ILE A 271 21.57 21.11 48.20
CA ILE A 271 20.56 22.02 48.73
C ILE A 271 20.53 23.23 47.81
N ALA A 272 19.35 23.50 47.26
CA ALA A 272 19.15 24.60 46.32
C ALA A 272 17.89 25.42 46.66
N GLY A 273 17.95 26.72 46.39
CA GLY A 273 16.85 27.65 46.57
C GLY A 273 16.14 27.94 45.25
N ASN A 274 14.81 27.87 45.24
CA ASN A 274 14.02 28.58 44.25
C ASN A 274 13.82 30.00 44.78
N MET A 275 14.27 31.01 44.03
CA MET A 275 14.17 32.41 44.43
C MET A 275 12.75 32.95 44.23
N ALA A 276 12.38 33.97 45.01
CA ALA A 276 11.11 34.65 44.87
C ALA A 276 10.96 35.29 43.48
N SER A 277 9.72 35.40 43.00
CA SER A 277 9.37 36.04 41.73
C SER A 277 9.64 37.55 41.70
N SER A 278 9.87 38.15 42.87
CA SER A 278 10.45 39.49 43.05
C SER A 278 11.51 39.47 44.14
N LEU A 279 12.69 40.03 43.87
CA LEU A 279 13.76 40.22 44.87
C LEU A 279 14.06 41.70 45.17
N THR A 280 13.24 42.64 44.69
CA THR A 280 13.50 44.08 44.85
C THR A 280 13.70 44.49 46.32
N SER A 281 12.90 43.91 47.23
CA SER A 281 12.98 44.17 48.68
C SER A 281 14.14 43.46 49.40
N TYR A 282 14.87 42.57 48.71
CA TYR A 282 15.91 41.70 49.27
C TYR A 282 17.25 41.83 48.52
N THR A 283 17.37 42.80 47.61
CA THR A 283 18.53 42.94 46.73
C THR A 283 19.77 43.39 47.52
N GLY A 284 20.89 42.68 47.32
CA GLY A 284 22.13 42.90 48.07
C GLY A 284 22.24 42.10 49.38
N GLU A 285 21.16 41.46 49.84
CA GLU A 285 21.24 40.44 50.89
C GLU A 285 22.04 39.21 50.40
N ALA A 286 22.75 38.54 51.31
CA ALA A 286 23.56 37.35 51.03
C ALA A 286 23.16 36.17 51.94
N PRO A 287 21.97 35.55 51.72
CA PRO A 287 21.58 34.33 52.43
C PRO A 287 22.44 33.11 52.01
N GLY A 288 22.61 32.18 52.93
CA GLY A 288 23.11 30.82 52.71
C GLY A 288 22.07 29.78 53.15
N LEU A 289 22.24 28.50 52.79
CA LEU A 289 21.34 27.41 53.19
C LEU A 289 22.13 26.22 53.76
N ALA A 290 22.40 26.23 55.07
CA ALA A 290 23.19 25.21 55.74
C ALA A 290 22.42 23.90 55.94
N LEU A 291 23.10 22.76 55.78
CA LEU A 291 22.61 21.46 56.24
C LEU A 291 22.82 21.37 57.75
N VAL A 292 21.74 21.28 58.54
CA VAL A 292 21.82 21.22 60.01
C VAL A 292 21.53 19.83 60.58
N ALA A 293 20.74 18.99 59.88
CA ALA A 293 20.54 17.59 60.27
C ALA A 293 20.18 16.70 59.06
N VAL A 294 20.51 15.41 59.14
CA VAL A 294 20.08 14.37 58.20
C VAL A 294 19.11 13.46 58.95
N ASN A 295 17.84 13.41 58.51
CA ASN A 295 16.77 12.84 59.33
C ASN A 295 16.64 11.34 59.08
N THR A 296 17.46 10.53 59.77
CA THR A 296 17.48 9.06 59.65
C THR A 296 17.48 8.39 61.03
N SER A 297 17.18 7.09 61.06
CA SER A 297 17.37 6.24 62.24
C SER A 297 18.78 5.62 62.33
N ALA A 298 19.63 5.85 61.32
CA ALA A 298 21.05 5.52 61.35
C ALA A 298 21.86 6.53 62.19
N THR A 299 23.04 6.11 62.68
CA THR A 299 23.97 7.02 63.37
C THR A 299 24.62 7.95 62.35
N VAL A 300 24.27 9.23 62.36
CA VAL A 300 24.90 10.22 61.47
C VAL A 300 26.28 10.59 62.01
N SER A 301 27.33 10.41 61.21
CA SER A 301 28.72 10.72 61.59
C SER A 301 29.36 11.73 60.64
N GLY A 302 29.97 12.78 61.20
CA GLY A 302 30.52 13.91 60.44
C GLY A 302 30.38 15.23 61.19
N SER A 303 30.81 16.32 60.57
CA SER A 303 30.64 17.67 61.11
C SER A 303 29.39 18.33 60.55
N LEU A 304 28.48 18.73 61.44
CA LEU A 304 27.31 19.56 61.14
C LEU A 304 27.35 20.83 62.03
N PRO A 305 26.87 21.99 61.55
CA PRO A 305 26.27 22.22 60.24
C PRO A 305 27.30 22.23 59.09
N ILE A 306 26.88 21.82 57.89
CA ILE A 306 27.64 22.07 56.66
C ILE A 306 27.07 23.34 56.04
N VAL A 307 27.90 24.38 55.97
CA VAL A 307 27.60 25.67 55.32
C VAL A 307 28.22 25.67 53.92
N GLY A 308 27.44 26.06 52.93
CA GLY A 308 27.88 26.24 51.54
C GLY A 308 28.02 27.72 51.18
N ALA A 309 27.61 28.06 49.96
CA ALA A 309 27.69 29.42 49.44
C ALA A 309 26.70 30.38 50.11
N HIS A 310 27.12 31.64 50.26
CA HIS A 310 26.25 32.80 50.51
C HIS A 310 26.10 33.57 49.20
N ASN A 311 24.95 33.42 48.54
CA ASN A 311 24.71 34.03 47.23
C ASN A 311 24.03 35.40 47.38
N THR A 312 24.47 36.39 46.61
CA THR A 312 23.92 37.75 46.68
C THR A 312 22.64 37.87 45.87
N ASN A 313 21.52 38.15 46.54
CA ASN A 313 20.20 38.35 45.96
C ASN A 313 20.22 39.49 44.94
N ASN A 314 19.71 39.24 43.74
CA ASN A 314 19.79 40.18 42.61
C ASN A 314 18.46 40.29 41.85
N ALA A 315 17.88 41.50 41.83
CA ALA A 315 16.63 41.81 41.10
C ALA A 315 16.82 42.48 39.73
N THR A 316 18.07 42.70 39.28
CA THR A 316 18.38 43.42 38.03
C THR A 316 18.91 42.52 36.91
N LEU A 317 19.47 41.36 37.24
CA LEU A 317 19.89 40.35 36.27
C LEU A 317 18.67 39.55 35.78
N THR A 318 18.24 39.84 34.55
CA THR A 318 17.22 39.04 33.86
C THR A 318 17.81 37.71 33.38
N VAL A 319 17.51 36.64 34.09
CA VAL A 319 17.76 35.25 33.64
C VAL A 319 16.69 34.80 32.63
N GLY A 320 16.94 33.64 32.00
CA GLY A 320 15.98 33.01 31.10
C GLY A 320 14.60 32.75 31.73
N SER A 321 13.59 32.63 30.88
CA SER A 321 12.22 32.31 31.28
C SER A 321 11.60 31.33 30.30
N ILE A 322 10.68 30.48 30.76
CA ILE A 322 10.06 29.45 29.94
C ILE A 322 8.55 29.47 30.13
N THR A 323 7.81 29.44 29.02
CA THR A 323 6.34 29.31 29.03
C THR A 323 5.92 27.93 28.53
N LEU A 324 4.76 27.47 29.01
CA LEU A 324 4.17 26.19 28.63
C LEU A 324 2.83 26.45 27.93
N ASN A 325 2.61 25.75 26.82
CA ASN A 325 1.35 25.68 26.08
C ASN A 325 1.03 24.22 25.73
N THR A 326 -0.16 23.95 25.20
CA THR A 326 -0.48 22.66 24.57
C THR A 326 0.19 22.56 23.19
N SER A 327 0.51 21.33 22.74
CA SER A 327 1.11 21.12 21.42
C SER A 327 0.06 21.01 20.32
N ASN A 328 0.07 21.93 19.35
CA ASN A 328 -0.82 21.87 18.19
C ASN A 328 -0.66 20.59 17.34
N ALA A 329 0.47 19.88 17.46
CA ALA A 329 0.77 18.67 16.69
C ALA A 329 0.48 17.36 17.45
N PHE A 330 0.50 17.39 18.79
CA PHE A 330 0.47 16.17 19.62
C PHE A 330 -0.56 16.20 20.77
N ALA A 331 -1.34 17.27 20.93
CA ALA A 331 -2.43 17.33 21.91
C ALA A 331 -3.74 16.70 21.36
N SER A 332 -4.13 15.54 21.88
CA SER A 332 -5.51 15.06 21.73
C SER A 332 -6.42 15.85 22.68
N ASN A 333 -7.17 16.80 22.13
CA ASN A 333 -8.19 17.57 22.86
C ASN A 333 -9.54 16.83 22.98
N SER A 334 -9.47 15.50 23.10
CA SER A 334 -10.55 14.61 23.52
C SER A 334 -9.96 13.45 24.31
N ASN A 335 -10.79 12.84 25.16
CA ASN A 335 -10.52 11.48 25.64
C ASN A 335 -10.56 10.50 24.44
N GLN A 336 -9.90 9.35 24.57
CA GLN A 336 -9.87 8.32 23.52
C GLN A 336 -10.05 6.91 24.11
N THR A 337 -10.44 5.95 23.28
CA THR A 337 -10.38 4.51 23.59
C THR A 337 -9.28 3.87 22.75
N LYS A 338 -8.52 2.92 23.32
CA LYS A 338 -7.43 2.17 22.66
C LYS A 338 -7.43 0.71 23.08
N GLU A 339 -7.24 -0.17 22.12
CA GLU A 339 -7.17 -1.60 22.38
C GLU A 339 -5.84 -1.98 23.07
N ILE A 340 -5.87 -3.04 23.87
CA ILE A 340 -4.64 -3.74 24.30
C ILE A 340 -3.86 -4.18 23.06
N GLY A 341 -2.53 -4.07 23.09
CA GLY A 341 -1.66 -4.25 21.93
C GLY A 341 -1.40 -2.97 21.13
N THR A 342 -2.02 -1.83 21.48
CA THR A 342 -1.64 -0.53 20.89
C THR A 342 -0.22 -0.15 21.33
N THR A 343 0.70 -0.02 20.37
CA THR A 343 2.09 0.39 20.59
C THR A 343 2.35 1.84 20.15
N ALA A 344 3.42 2.43 20.67
CA ALA A 344 3.92 3.79 20.40
C ALA A 344 2.84 4.89 20.49
N PHE A 345 1.83 4.70 21.35
CA PHE A 345 0.73 5.65 21.49
C PHE A 345 1.21 6.96 22.12
N LYS A 346 0.83 8.09 21.51
CA LYS A 346 1.28 9.44 21.90
C LYS A 346 0.20 10.16 22.70
N ALA A 347 0.54 10.64 23.89
CA ALA A 347 -0.36 11.35 24.79
C ALA A 347 0.31 12.63 25.36
N THR A 348 -0.52 13.47 25.98
CA THR A 348 -0.11 14.71 26.67
C THR A 348 0.90 15.56 25.89
N GLY A 349 0.54 15.94 24.66
CA GLY A 349 1.35 16.84 23.84
C GLY A 349 1.43 18.26 24.41
N LEU A 350 2.65 18.69 24.73
CA LEU A 350 2.99 19.97 25.33
C LEU A 350 4.00 20.74 24.48
N ARG A 351 4.02 22.06 24.64
CA ARG A 351 4.91 22.98 23.94
C ARG A 351 5.60 23.90 24.93
N LEU A 352 6.92 23.90 24.93
CA LEU A 352 7.75 24.81 25.74
C LEU A 352 8.34 25.90 24.85
N THR A 353 8.24 27.16 25.27
CA THR A 353 8.82 28.31 24.56
C THR A 353 9.81 29.04 25.46
N ALA A 354 11.02 29.28 24.96
CA ALA A 354 12.03 30.08 25.66
C ALA A 354 11.76 31.57 25.48
N GLY A 355 11.96 32.36 26.54
CA GLY A 355 11.92 33.81 26.51
C GLY A 355 13.07 34.43 25.70
N SER A 356 13.14 35.75 25.65
CA SER A 356 14.10 36.50 24.83
C SER A 356 15.48 36.73 25.49
N ALA A 357 15.64 36.41 26.77
CA ALA A 357 16.84 36.75 27.55
C ALA A 357 18.07 35.89 27.17
N GLU A 358 17.94 34.56 27.23
CA GLU A 358 19.00 33.61 26.91
C GLU A 358 18.41 32.30 26.37
N ASP A 359 19.24 31.53 25.66
CA ASP A 359 18.89 30.17 25.23
C ASP A 359 18.73 29.27 26.45
N LEU A 360 17.77 28.33 26.39
CA LEU A 360 17.45 27.42 27.49
C LEU A 360 17.79 25.98 27.14
N ARG A 361 18.28 25.22 28.11
CA ARG A 361 18.53 23.79 27.97
C ARG A 361 17.62 22.98 28.88
N LEU A 362 16.62 22.33 28.30
CA LEU A 362 15.73 21.40 29.00
C LEU A 362 16.52 20.18 29.49
N LYS A 363 16.42 19.87 30.78
CA LYS A 363 17.20 18.81 31.46
C LYS A 363 16.36 17.60 31.86
N SER A 364 15.16 17.81 32.38
CA SER A 364 14.30 16.72 32.86
C SER A 364 12.81 17.07 32.82
N ILE A 365 11.97 16.05 32.64
CA ILE A 365 10.51 16.10 32.80
C ILE A 365 10.06 14.91 33.65
N ARG A 366 9.19 15.16 34.64
CA ARG A 366 8.49 14.13 35.41
C ARG A 366 6.99 14.14 35.09
N TRP A 367 6.47 13.01 34.61
CA TRP A 367 5.03 12.79 34.45
C TRP A 367 4.44 12.11 35.69
N ASN A 368 3.17 12.37 35.97
CA ASN A 368 2.39 11.74 37.03
C ASN A 368 1.28 10.89 36.40
N GLN A 369 1.32 9.57 36.61
CA GLN A 369 0.32 8.64 36.13
C GLN A 369 -0.84 8.58 37.14
N THR A 370 -1.94 9.25 36.78
CA THR A 370 -3.15 9.36 37.62
C THR A 370 -4.32 8.54 37.08
N GLY A 371 -4.05 7.59 36.18
CA GLY A 371 -5.04 6.70 35.61
C GLY A 371 -5.41 5.56 36.56
N SER A 372 -6.22 4.63 36.07
CA SER A 372 -6.56 3.40 36.80
C SER A 372 -5.74 2.18 36.38
N VAL A 373 -4.87 2.28 35.36
CA VAL A 373 -3.87 1.24 35.02
C VAL A 373 -2.75 1.15 36.06
N SER A 374 -2.00 0.04 36.05
CA SER A 374 -0.79 -0.16 36.84
C SER A 374 0.47 -0.11 35.96
N ALA A 375 1.65 -0.03 36.58
CA ALA A 375 2.94 -0.02 35.87
C ALA A 375 3.26 -1.32 35.10
N THR A 376 2.46 -2.39 35.25
CA THR A 376 2.55 -3.61 34.42
C THR A 376 1.54 -3.66 33.29
N ASP A 377 0.60 -2.72 33.23
CA ASP A 377 -0.41 -2.65 32.16
C ASP A 377 0.06 -1.84 30.94
N ILE A 378 1.11 -1.02 31.12
CA ILE A 378 1.75 -0.20 30.09
C ILE A 378 3.27 -0.46 30.08
N ALA A 379 3.91 -0.28 28.92
CA ALA A 379 5.34 -0.48 28.73
C ALA A 379 5.96 0.62 27.84
N ASN A 380 7.29 0.58 27.71
CA ASN A 380 8.06 1.47 26.82
C ASN A 380 7.69 2.95 26.95
N VAL A 381 7.55 3.42 28.20
CA VAL A 381 7.19 4.81 28.49
C VAL A 381 8.38 5.72 28.22
N MET A 382 8.26 6.55 27.19
CA MET A 382 9.28 7.50 26.75
C MET A 382 8.72 8.93 26.82
N THR A 383 9.56 9.92 27.10
CA THR A 383 9.30 11.30 26.68
C THR A 383 9.96 11.52 25.33
N VAL A 384 9.21 12.03 24.35
CA VAL A 384 9.77 12.45 23.07
C VAL A 384 9.86 13.97 23.05
N VAL A 385 11.03 14.51 22.70
CA VAL A 385 11.28 15.96 22.56
C VAL A 385 11.85 16.21 21.17
N ASN A 386 11.16 17.02 20.35
CA ASN A 386 11.52 17.28 18.95
C ASN A 386 11.81 16.01 18.12
N GLY A 387 11.06 14.93 18.33
CA GLY A 387 11.24 13.64 17.66
C GLY A 387 12.27 12.69 18.31
N THR A 388 13.16 13.19 19.17
CA THR A 388 14.12 12.34 19.92
C THR A 388 13.46 11.72 21.14
N ALA A 389 13.52 10.40 21.29
CA ALA A 389 12.90 9.66 22.38
C ALA A 389 13.88 9.40 23.54
N TYR A 390 13.42 9.65 24.77
CA TYR A 390 14.18 9.49 26.01
C TYR A 390 13.39 8.58 26.98
N PRO A 391 13.98 7.53 27.56
CA PRO A 391 13.26 6.61 28.43
C PRO A 391 12.89 7.25 29.77
N ALA A 392 11.69 6.93 30.27
CA ALA A 392 11.21 7.39 31.57
C ALA A 392 11.36 6.29 32.63
N THR A 393 12.10 6.59 33.70
CA THR A 393 12.25 5.69 34.85
C THR A 393 11.07 5.84 35.80
N VAL A 394 10.30 4.76 35.96
CA VAL A 394 9.16 4.71 36.89
C VAL A 394 9.63 4.70 38.35
N SER A 395 8.91 5.41 39.23
CA SER A 395 9.10 5.38 40.68
C SER A 395 8.62 4.09 41.32
N SER A 396 9.08 3.81 42.54
CA SER A 396 8.73 2.59 43.30
C SER A 396 7.26 2.47 43.70
N ASP A 397 6.47 3.55 43.62
CA ASP A 397 5.01 3.55 43.79
C ASP A 397 4.24 3.32 42.48
N GLY A 398 4.94 3.20 41.34
CA GLY A 398 4.36 2.98 40.02
C GLY A 398 3.76 4.22 39.34
N LYS A 399 3.81 5.40 39.98
CA LYS A 399 3.07 6.60 39.53
C LYS A 399 3.89 7.62 38.75
N TYR A 400 5.11 7.94 39.18
CA TYR A 400 5.90 9.00 38.55
C TYR A 400 6.88 8.43 37.53
N TYR A 401 6.87 8.99 36.32
CA TYR A 401 7.71 8.57 35.21
C TYR A 401 8.73 9.67 34.92
N ASN A 402 9.96 9.47 35.39
CA ASN A 402 11.02 10.46 35.44
C ASN A 402 11.91 10.35 34.21
N THR A 403 11.96 11.38 33.37
CA THR A 403 12.82 11.41 32.19
C THR A 403 13.97 12.39 32.41
N ASN A 404 15.20 11.91 32.32
CA ASN A 404 16.42 12.72 32.23
C ASN A 404 16.85 12.77 30.75
N LEU A 405 17.16 13.96 30.24
CA LEU A 405 17.49 14.20 28.82
C LEU A 405 19.01 14.14 28.53
N GLY A 406 19.80 13.57 29.45
CA GLY A 406 21.24 13.42 29.38
C GLY A 406 21.97 14.77 29.38
N SER A 407 22.61 15.11 28.27
CA SER A 407 23.19 16.44 28.06
C SER A 407 22.12 17.55 28.08
N GLY A 408 20.87 17.24 27.75
CA GLY A 408 19.74 18.17 27.70
C GLY A 408 19.54 18.82 26.33
N VAL A 409 18.29 19.15 26.01
CA VAL A 409 17.85 19.70 24.71
C VAL A 409 17.87 21.22 24.76
N VAL A 410 18.60 21.87 23.85
CA VAL A 410 18.63 23.34 23.73
C VAL A 410 17.41 23.84 22.96
N ILE A 411 16.78 24.87 23.52
CA ILE A 411 15.67 25.67 22.99
C ILE A 411 16.24 27.09 22.85
N PRO A 412 16.57 27.56 21.64
CA PRO A 412 17.09 28.91 21.46
C PRO A 412 16.10 29.98 21.92
N LYS A 413 16.59 31.15 22.35
CA LYS A 413 15.76 32.24 22.86
C LYS A 413 14.68 32.67 21.85
N GLY A 414 13.45 32.82 22.32
CA GLY A 414 12.27 33.08 21.49
C GLY A 414 11.73 31.88 20.70
N ASN A 415 12.47 30.77 20.60
CA ASN A 415 12.01 29.56 19.91
C ASN A 415 11.23 28.63 20.86
N GLN A 416 10.57 27.64 20.26
CA GLN A 416 9.71 26.67 20.94
C GLN A 416 10.08 25.24 20.58
N VAL A 417 9.76 24.29 21.46
CA VAL A 417 9.89 22.85 21.23
C VAL A 417 8.61 22.13 21.63
N ASP A 418 8.16 21.19 20.79
CA ASP A 418 7.07 20.27 21.11
C ASP A 418 7.62 18.99 21.76
N LEU A 419 6.89 18.49 22.76
CA LEU A 419 7.19 17.25 23.47
C LEU A 419 5.90 16.49 23.84
N TYR A 420 6.01 15.18 24.03
CA TYR A 420 4.87 14.33 24.42
C TYR A 420 5.36 13.08 25.15
N VAL A 421 4.46 12.40 25.87
CA VAL A 421 4.72 11.04 26.40
C VAL A 421 4.27 10.00 25.39
N GLN A 422 5.05 8.93 25.24
CA GLN A 422 4.77 7.81 24.34
C GLN A 422 4.81 6.50 25.14
N TYR A 423 3.89 5.57 24.90
CA TYR A 423 3.85 4.28 25.60
C TYR A 423 3.12 3.18 24.81
N ASP A 424 3.32 1.94 25.22
CA ASP A 424 2.60 0.75 24.75
C ASP A 424 1.57 0.29 25.79
N ILE A 425 0.45 -0.30 25.34
CA ILE A 425 -0.60 -0.88 26.19
C ILE A 425 -0.50 -2.40 26.11
N ILE A 426 -0.09 -3.06 27.21
CA ILE A 426 0.29 -4.49 27.20
C ILE A 426 -0.45 -5.37 28.22
N GLY A 427 -1.16 -4.77 29.19
CA GLY A 427 -1.72 -5.52 30.32
C GLY A 427 -2.92 -6.39 29.97
N ALA A 428 -2.83 -7.70 30.23
CA ALA A 428 -3.99 -8.60 30.25
C ALA A 428 -5.08 -8.13 31.24
N GLY A 429 -4.69 -7.45 32.32
CA GLY A 429 -5.59 -6.84 33.30
C GLY A 429 -5.93 -5.37 33.03
N ALA A 430 -5.64 -4.83 31.84
CA ALA A 430 -5.81 -3.42 31.53
C ALA A 430 -7.21 -3.04 31.03
N ALA A 431 -8.01 -3.99 30.53
CA ALA A 431 -9.31 -3.71 29.93
C ALA A 431 -10.26 -2.95 30.89
N ASN A 432 -10.94 -1.93 30.36
CA ASN A 432 -11.78 -0.95 31.06
C ASN A 432 -11.05 -0.07 32.09
N ARG A 433 -9.73 -0.19 32.22
CA ARG A 433 -8.89 0.74 33.01
C ARG A 433 -8.40 1.87 32.11
N THR A 434 -7.83 2.90 32.72
CA THR A 434 -7.53 4.14 32.00
C THR A 434 -6.10 4.61 32.20
N VAL A 435 -5.48 5.12 31.14
CA VAL A 435 -4.16 5.75 31.15
C VAL A 435 -4.34 7.28 31.15
N VAL A 436 -3.61 7.95 32.04
CA VAL A 436 -3.52 9.41 32.13
C VAL A 436 -2.07 9.74 32.49
N PHE A 437 -1.49 10.76 31.85
CA PHE A 437 -0.17 11.29 32.20
C PHE A 437 -0.28 12.81 32.38
N ASP A 438 -0.40 13.23 33.64
CA ASP A 438 -0.38 14.62 34.07
C ASP A 438 1.06 15.09 34.31
N VAL A 439 1.24 16.39 34.60
CA VAL A 439 2.44 16.94 35.25
C VAL A 439 2.00 17.56 36.56
N ASP A 440 2.56 17.14 37.69
CA ASP A 440 2.01 17.51 39.00
C ASP A 440 2.30 18.98 39.34
N LYS A 441 3.53 19.46 39.06
CA LYS A 441 4.02 20.79 39.46
C LYS A 441 4.86 21.45 38.38
N THR A 442 4.99 22.78 38.41
CA THR A 442 5.90 23.53 37.53
C THR A 442 7.35 23.03 37.61
N THR A 443 7.84 22.69 38.80
CA THR A 443 9.21 22.20 39.04
C THR A 443 9.49 20.78 38.55
N ASP A 444 8.47 20.06 38.06
CA ASP A 444 8.63 18.78 37.38
C ASP A 444 9.21 18.95 35.96
N ILE A 445 9.08 20.15 35.39
CA ILE A 445 9.77 20.57 34.16
C ILE A 445 10.94 21.46 34.57
N TYR A 446 12.15 21.05 34.20
CA TYR A 446 13.38 21.75 34.58
C TYR A 446 14.29 22.00 33.39
N ALA A 447 14.70 23.25 33.22
CA ALA A 447 15.68 23.71 32.24
C ALA A 447 16.72 24.63 32.93
N THR A 448 17.83 24.92 32.26
CA THR A 448 18.86 25.88 32.68
C THR A 448 19.13 26.90 31.60
N GLY A 449 19.42 28.14 31.95
CA GLY A 449 19.93 29.14 31.02
C GLY A 449 21.35 28.81 30.55
N GLU A 450 21.61 28.91 29.24
CA GLU A 450 22.92 28.60 28.65
C GLU A 450 23.95 29.73 28.79
N THR A 451 23.52 30.96 29.12
CA THR A 451 24.42 32.12 29.30
C THR A 451 24.79 32.30 30.77
N TYR A 452 23.83 32.19 31.68
CA TYR A 452 24.03 32.45 33.10
C TYR A 452 23.98 31.19 33.99
N GLY A 453 23.60 30.03 33.45
CA GLY A 453 23.61 28.74 34.17
C GLY A 453 22.48 28.53 35.19
N TYR A 454 21.66 29.55 35.47
CA TYR A 454 20.57 29.46 36.44
C TYR A 454 19.43 28.55 35.97
N GLY A 455 18.81 27.86 36.92
CA GLY A 455 17.66 27.01 36.66
C GLY A 455 16.40 27.82 36.37
N VAL A 456 15.54 27.27 35.51
CA VAL A 456 14.24 27.84 35.16
C VAL A 456 13.18 26.74 35.12
N SER A 457 11.95 27.09 35.49
CA SER A 457 10.76 26.23 35.39
C SER A 457 9.58 27.05 34.87
N PRO A 458 8.57 26.44 34.23
CA PRO A 458 7.43 27.16 33.69
C PRO A 458 6.70 28.02 34.73
N ALA A 459 6.21 29.17 34.28
CA ALA A 459 5.24 29.95 35.05
C ALA A 459 3.98 29.10 35.33
N VAL A 460 3.33 29.36 36.48
CA VAL A 460 2.04 28.73 36.83
C VAL A 460 0.96 29.13 35.82
N GLY A 461 0.01 28.22 35.55
CA GLY A 461 -1.14 28.52 34.71
C GLY A 461 -2.11 29.50 35.39
N SER A 462 -3.02 30.08 34.61
CA SER A 462 -4.05 31.00 35.11
C SER A 462 -5.41 30.34 35.37
N SER A 463 -5.63 29.12 34.88
CA SER A 463 -6.89 28.39 35.02
C SER A 463 -6.92 27.49 36.26
N ALA A 464 -8.08 27.37 36.91
CA ALA A 464 -8.28 26.36 37.95
C ALA A 464 -8.23 24.93 37.38
N VAL A 465 -7.98 23.93 38.23
CA VAL A 465 -8.02 22.51 37.83
C VAL A 465 -9.45 22.11 37.43
N PRO A 466 -9.69 21.56 36.22
CA PRO A 466 -11.03 21.14 35.79
C PRO A 466 -11.62 20.00 36.64
N SER A 467 -12.96 19.96 36.70
CA SER A 467 -13.71 18.89 37.39
C SER A 467 -13.88 17.60 36.56
N SER A 468 -13.56 17.63 35.26
CA SER A 468 -13.62 16.47 34.36
C SER A 468 -12.55 16.54 33.27
N ARG A 469 -12.10 15.37 32.78
CA ARG A 469 -11.11 15.25 31.69
C ARG A 469 -11.80 15.30 30.33
N GLY A 470 -11.26 16.10 29.42
CA GLY A 470 -11.75 16.24 28.06
C GLY A 470 -10.77 16.98 27.14
N THR A 471 -10.09 18.01 27.66
CA THR A 471 -8.98 18.72 27.01
C THR A 471 -7.74 18.74 27.91
N ILE A 472 -6.55 19.00 27.33
CA ILE A 472 -5.35 19.25 28.13
C ILE A 472 -5.41 20.70 28.64
N THR A 473 -5.32 20.89 29.96
CA THR A 473 -5.39 22.21 30.61
C THR A 473 -4.14 22.46 31.45
N ILE A 474 -3.56 23.66 31.34
CA ILE A 474 -2.44 24.12 32.18
C ILE A 474 -3.03 24.95 33.32
N THR A 475 -2.74 24.56 34.56
CA THR A 475 -3.49 25.02 35.74
C THR A 475 -2.64 25.86 36.70
N SER A 476 -3.32 26.58 37.60
CA SER A 476 -2.74 27.27 38.75
C SER A 476 -2.53 26.37 39.98
N GLY A 477 -2.92 25.08 39.89
CA GLY A 477 -2.95 24.14 41.00
C GLY A 477 -2.22 22.84 40.71
N THR A 478 -2.63 21.76 41.39
CA THR A 478 -2.10 20.40 41.19
C THR A 478 -3.20 19.48 40.64
N PRO A 479 -3.00 18.82 39.49
CA PRO A 479 -1.79 18.84 38.67
C PRO A 479 -1.66 20.14 37.85
N PHE A 480 -0.42 20.60 37.68
CA PHE A 480 -0.05 21.73 36.84
C PHE A 480 -0.42 21.52 35.37
N VAL A 481 -0.32 20.29 34.85
CA VAL A 481 -0.92 19.89 33.57
C VAL A 481 -1.94 18.80 33.83
N TYR A 482 -3.21 19.12 33.56
CA TYR A 482 -4.35 18.22 33.66
C TYR A 482 -4.68 17.67 32.26
N ALA A 483 -4.31 16.41 32.01
CA ALA A 483 -4.34 15.77 30.69
C ALA A 483 -5.66 15.04 30.37
N THR A 484 -5.82 14.65 29.11
CA THR A 484 -6.93 13.81 28.63
C THR A 484 -6.78 12.34 29.03
N GLN A 485 -7.90 11.62 29.05
CA GLN A 485 -7.98 10.22 29.48
C GLN A 485 -8.00 9.25 28.29
N VAL A 486 -7.24 8.17 28.39
CA VAL A 486 -7.29 7.04 27.44
C VAL A 486 -7.91 5.83 28.13
N THR A 487 -9.07 5.38 27.67
CA THR A 487 -9.69 4.13 28.13
C THR A 487 -9.11 2.95 27.36
N VAL A 488 -8.75 1.89 28.07
CA VAL A 488 -8.22 0.65 27.48
C VAL A 488 -9.36 -0.33 27.21
N SER A 489 -9.36 -1.00 26.07
CA SER A 489 -10.34 -2.02 25.68
C SER A 489 -9.69 -3.36 25.30
N GLY A 490 -10.44 -4.45 25.44
CA GLY A 490 -10.01 -5.81 25.04
C GLY A 490 -10.34 -6.10 23.57
N ALA A 491 -10.45 -7.37 23.20
CA ALA A 491 -10.80 -7.75 21.81
C ALA A 491 -12.11 -7.11 21.32
N SER A 492 -12.05 -6.51 20.14
CA SER A 492 -13.21 -5.96 19.42
C SER A 492 -13.37 -6.61 18.04
N ILE A 493 -14.62 -6.83 17.62
CA ILE A 493 -14.95 -7.58 16.41
C ILE A 493 -15.25 -6.58 15.29
N THR A 494 -14.52 -6.68 14.19
CA THR A 494 -14.76 -5.90 12.96
C THR A 494 -15.74 -6.63 12.04
N SER A 495 -15.61 -7.96 11.86
CA SER A 495 -16.64 -8.76 11.19
C SER A 495 -16.58 -10.25 11.54
N ILE A 496 -17.73 -10.93 11.42
CA ILE A 496 -17.85 -12.39 11.28
C ILE A 496 -18.90 -12.63 10.19
N GLY A 497 -18.62 -13.47 9.20
CA GLY A 497 -19.53 -13.68 8.08
C GLY A 497 -19.00 -14.62 7.00
N LYS A 498 -19.69 -14.67 5.86
CA LYS A 498 -19.35 -15.49 4.69
C LYS A 498 -17.97 -15.12 4.10
N ALA A 499 -17.15 -16.12 3.76
CA ALA A 499 -16.02 -15.95 2.86
C ALA A 499 -16.48 -16.15 1.41
N ASN A 500 -16.09 -15.25 0.51
CA ASN A 500 -16.21 -15.46 -0.94
C ASN A 500 -14.93 -16.10 -1.52
N GLU A 501 -13.84 -16.03 -0.77
CA GLU A 501 -12.53 -16.66 -0.98
C GLU A 501 -12.62 -18.20 -1.07
N VAL A 502 -13.70 -18.79 -0.56
CA VAL A 502 -14.08 -20.19 -0.79
C VAL A 502 -15.30 -20.21 -1.72
N PRO A 503 -15.12 -20.16 -3.06
CA PRO A 503 -16.23 -20.06 -4.01
C PRO A 503 -17.07 -21.34 -4.08
N ALA A 504 -18.33 -21.17 -4.51
CA ALA A 504 -19.22 -22.27 -4.86
C ALA A 504 -18.59 -23.13 -5.96
N GLN A 505 -18.56 -24.44 -5.77
CA GLN A 505 -17.89 -25.38 -6.68
C GLN A 505 -18.52 -26.77 -6.65
N ASN A 506 -18.12 -27.61 -7.62
CA ASN A 506 -18.42 -29.03 -7.59
C ASN A 506 -17.54 -29.76 -6.58
N ILE A 507 -18.08 -30.77 -5.89
CA ILE A 507 -17.36 -31.64 -4.95
C ILE A 507 -17.68 -33.12 -5.21
N ALA A 508 -16.71 -33.99 -4.98
CA ALA A 508 -16.83 -35.41 -5.30
C ALA A 508 -17.51 -36.23 -4.19
N ILE A 509 -18.31 -37.22 -4.58
CA ILE A 509 -18.77 -38.29 -3.69
C ILE A 509 -17.60 -39.15 -3.19
N ASN A 510 -17.72 -39.68 -1.97
CA ASN A 510 -16.77 -40.61 -1.32
C ASN A 510 -15.32 -40.10 -1.10
N LEU A 511 -14.94 -38.92 -1.61
CA LEU A 511 -13.64 -38.31 -1.34
C LEU A 511 -13.63 -37.51 -0.02
N PRO A 512 -12.52 -37.54 0.74
CA PRO A 512 -12.31 -36.69 1.90
C PRO A 512 -11.96 -35.25 1.50
N ASN A 513 -11.84 -34.37 2.50
CA ASN A 513 -11.31 -33.01 2.40
C ASN A 513 -11.99 -32.08 1.38
N GLN A 514 -13.23 -32.42 0.95
CA GLN A 514 -14.03 -31.59 0.07
C GLN A 514 -14.43 -30.29 0.80
N PRO A 515 -14.28 -29.11 0.18
CA PRO A 515 -14.76 -27.87 0.78
C PRO A 515 -16.29 -27.85 0.80
N LEU A 516 -16.87 -27.44 1.93
CA LEU A 516 -18.32 -27.36 2.15
C LEU A 516 -18.81 -25.91 2.29
N GLY A 517 -17.88 -24.98 2.51
CA GLY A 517 -18.14 -23.56 2.64
C GLY A 517 -16.98 -22.85 3.34
N GLY A 518 -17.00 -21.52 3.34
CA GLY A 518 -16.03 -20.70 4.07
C GLY A 518 -16.64 -19.53 4.80
N TYR A 519 -15.98 -19.11 5.87
CA TYR A 519 -16.32 -17.95 6.69
C TYR A 519 -15.07 -17.13 7.03
N VAL A 520 -15.29 -15.90 7.47
CA VAL A 520 -14.24 -14.99 7.94
C VAL A 520 -14.50 -14.55 9.38
N VAL A 521 -13.41 -14.25 10.09
CA VAL A 521 -13.41 -13.61 11.40
C VAL A 521 -12.35 -12.51 11.36
N ASP A 522 -12.71 -11.29 11.75
CA ASP A 522 -11.84 -10.10 11.68
C ASP A 522 -11.89 -9.34 13.01
N LEU A 523 -10.73 -9.24 13.68
CA LEU A 523 -10.60 -8.86 15.09
C LEU A 523 -9.55 -7.76 15.30
N LYS A 524 -9.71 -6.97 16.37
CA LYS A 524 -8.75 -5.96 16.83
C LYS A 524 -8.47 -6.09 18.32
N GLY A 525 -7.32 -5.57 18.74
CA GLY A 525 -6.80 -5.70 20.10
C GLY A 525 -6.09 -7.03 20.31
N GLU A 526 -6.80 -8.01 20.84
CA GLU A 526 -6.28 -9.36 21.09
C GLU A 526 -6.99 -10.41 20.22
N ALA A 527 -6.42 -11.61 20.19
CA ALA A 527 -7.03 -12.79 19.59
C ALA A 527 -8.20 -13.32 20.43
N MET A 528 -9.10 -14.11 19.81
CA MET A 528 -10.31 -14.66 20.42
C MET A 528 -10.24 -16.19 20.50
N THR A 529 -10.49 -16.76 21.68
CA THR A 529 -10.77 -18.19 21.87
C THR A 529 -12.27 -18.45 21.85
N VAL A 530 -12.68 -19.54 21.20
CA VAL A 530 -14.08 -20.03 21.14
C VAL A 530 -14.07 -21.52 21.42
N GLN A 531 -14.79 -21.98 22.45
CA GLN A 531 -14.68 -23.36 22.93
C GLN A 531 -15.53 -24.36 22.12
N SER A 532 -16.58 -23.90 21.46
CA SER A 532 -17.37 -24.74 20.57
C SER A 532 -18.02 -23.90 19.48
N THR A 533 -18.13 -24.47 18.28
CA THR A 533 -18.82 -23.86 17.14
C THR A 533 -19.76 -24.86 16.47
N VAL A 534 -21.01 -24.45 16.24
CA VAL A 534 -22.06 -25.26 15.61
C VAL A 534 -22.30 -24.78 14.17
N PHE A 535 -22.34 -25.74 13.24
CA PHE A 535 -22.72 -25.55 11.85
C PHE A 535 -23.94 -26.41 11.52
N THR A 536 -24.91 -25.82 10.84
CA THR A 536 -26.06 -26.53 10.27
C THR A 536 -25.80 -26.69 8.78
N ILE A 537 -25.84 -27.92 8.28
CA ILE A 537 -25.68 -28.24 6.87
C ILE A 537 -27.03 -28.73 6.33
N ALA A 538 -27.65 -27.94 5.46
CA ALA A 538 -28.85 -28.35 4.72
C ALA A 538 -28.46 -28.94 3.37
N SER A 539 -29.27 -29.86 2.84
CA SER A 539 -29.19 -30.37 1.48
C SER A 539 -30.51 -30.23 0.73
N THR A 540 -30.43 -30.15 -0.60
CA THR A 540 -31.60 -30.18 -1.48
C THR A 540 -32.11 -31.61 -1.67
N THR A 541 -33.43 -31.78 -1.74
CA THR A 541 -34.07 -33.10 -1.82
C THR A 541 -33.69 -33.85 -3.10
N GLY A 542 -33.11 -35.05 -2.96
CA GLY A 542 -32.75 -35.93 -4.07
C GLY A 542 -31.53 -36.82 -3.79
N SER A 543 -30.67 -36.43 -2.86
CA SER A 543 -29.55 -37.26 -2.36
C SER A 543 -29.98 -38.29 -1.32
N GLY A 544 -29.34 -39.46 -1.31
CA GLY A 544 -29.59 -40.51 -0.33
C GLY A 544 -29.18 -40.16 1.11
N THR A 545 -29.48 -41.06 2.04
CA THR A 545 -29.28 -40.94 3.50
C THR A 545 -27.80 -41.09 3.90
N GLY A 546 -26.95 -40.17 3.44
CA GLY A 546 -25.53 -40.13 3.78
C GLY A 546 -25.17 -38.96 4.70
N LEU A 547 -24.50 -39.27 5.83
CA LEU A 547 -23.90 -38.25 6.70
C LEU A 547 -22.59 -37.72 6.10
N LEU A 548 -22.33 -36.43 6.30
CA LEU A 548 -20.98 -35.88 6.14
C LEU A 548 -20.09 -36.38 7.28
N THR A 549 -18.89 -36.87 6.95
CA THR A 549 -17.95 -37.45 7.92
C THR A 549 -16.59 -36.75 7.85
N ASN A 550 -15.76 -36.91 8.88
CA ASN A 550 -14.42 -36.30 8.97
C ASN A 550 -14.42 -34.78 8.72
N LEU A 551 -15.42 -34.08 9.25
CA LEU A 551 -15.56 -32.63 9.13
C LEU A 551 -14.47 -31.92 9.92
N THR A 552 -13.74 -31.02 9.27
CA THR A 552 -12.64 -30.24 9.84
C THR A 552 -12.80 -28.77 9.51
N ILE A 553 -12.41 -27.89 10.43
CA ILE A 553 -12.25 -26.46 10.14
C ILE A 553 -10.76 -26.23 9.84
N VAL A 554 -10.49 -25.57 8.72
CA VAL A 554 -9.14 -25.34 8.20
C VAL A 554 -8.92 -23.85 8.01
N ASP A 555 -7.79 -23.31 8.46
CA ASP A 555 -7.43 -21.90 8.26
C ASP A 555 -6.97 -21.59 6.82
N GLN A 556 -6.69 -20.32 6.55
CA GLN A 556 -6.19 -19.83 5.27
C GLN A 556 -4.82 -20.39 4.84
N ASN A 557 -4.06 -20.98 5.78
CA ASN A 557 -2.74 -21.59 5.53
C ASN A 557 -2.85 -23.10 5.27
N GLY A 558 -4.04 -23.69 5.42
CA GLY A 558 -4.27 -25.14 5.31
C GLY A 558 -4.12 -25.92 6.62
N ALA A 559 -3.95 -25.24 7.76
CA ALA A 559 -3.85 -25.88 9.06
C ALA A 559 -5.25 -26.21 9.63
N VAL A 560 -5.43 -27.43 10.15
CA VAL A 560 -6.66 -27.83 10.84
C VAL A 560 -6.71 -27.15 12.22
N VAL A 561 -7.80 -26.41 12.49
CA VAL A 561 -8.02 -25.70 13.75
C VAL A 561 -9.16 -26.29 14.60
N ALA A 562 -9.96 -27.22 14.04
CA ALA A 562 -10.93 -28.03 14.78
C ALA A 562 -11.30 -29.30 13.99
N GLY A 563 -11.75 -30.34 14.71
CA GLY A 563 -12.12 -31.65 14.17
C GLY A 563 -10.96 -32.65 14.06
N PRO A 564 -11.20 -33.85 13.50
CA PRO A 564 -12.42 -34.24 12.78
C PRO A 564 -13.64 -34.49 13.68
N VAL A 565 -14.83 -34.12 13.20
CA VAL A 565 -16.13 -34.54 13.74
C VAL A 565 -16.99 -35.17 12.65
N ASP A 566 -17.93 -36.03 13.00
CA ASP A 566 -18.95 -36.50 12.06
C ASP A 566 -20.25 -35.71 12.25
N ALA A 567 -21.02 -35.53 11.17
CA ALA A 567 -22.31 -34.85 11.24
C ALA A 567 -23.39 -35.76 11.88
N VAL A 568 -24.39 -35.15 12.49
CA VAL A 568 -25.55 -35.82 13.08
C VAL A 568 -26.82 -35.35 12.36
N TYR A 569 -27.80 -36.23 12.15
CA TYR A 569 -29.08 -35.85 11.56
C TYR A 569 -29.91 -34.97 12.49
N ALA A 570 -30.37 -33.83 11.97
CA ALA A 570 -31.44 -33.02 12.56
C ALA A 570 -32.78 -33.22 11.82
N SER A 571 -32.74 -33.56 10.53
CA SER A 571 -33.88 -33.98 9.71
C SER A 571 -33.39 -34.86 8.54
N ALA A 572 -34.30 -35.33 7.67
CA ALA A 572 -33.92 -36.06 6.46
C ALA A 572 -33.06 -35.25 5.46
N THR A 573 -33.10 -33.91 5.53
CA THR A 573 -32.34 -32.98 4.65
C THR A 573 -31.45 -32.01 5.42
N THR A 574 -31.35 -32.15 6.75
CA THR A 574 -30.58 -31.24 7.61
C THR A 574 -29.69 -32.06 8.54
N GLN A 575 -28.40 -31.72 8.57
CA GLN A 575 -27.40 -32.29 9.45
C GLN A 575 -26.78 -31.17 10.30
N THR A 576 -26.25 -31.50 11.47
CA THR A 576 -25.50 -30.57 12.32
C THR A 576 -24.10 -31.12 12.60
N ALA A 577 -23.13 -30.21 12.70
CA ALA A 577 -21.76 -30.48 13.09
C ALA A 577 -21.38 -29.56 14.24
N THR A 578 -21.05 -30.15 15.40
CA THR A 578 -20.66 -29.43 16.60
C THR A 578 -19.19 -29.71 16.88
N PHE A 579 -18.34 -28.71 16.62
CA PHE A 579 -16.94 -28.76 17.03
C PHE A 579 -16.82 -28.39 18.50
N THR A 580 -16.10 -29.17 19.29
CA THR A 580 -15.84 -28.94 20.72
C THR A 580 -14.39 -28.57 21.04
N ASP A 581 -13.60 -28.36 20.00
CA ASP A 581 -12.22 -27.89 20.09
C ASP A 581 -12.18 -26.38 20.35
N SER A 582 -11.20 -25.92 21.14
CA SER A 582 -11.03 -24.49 21.42
C SER A 582 -10.29 -23.78 20.29
N ILE A 583 -11.05 -23.26 19.32
CA ILE A 583 -10.52 -22.52 18.17
C ILE A 583 -9.97 -21.17 18.64
N THR A 584 -8.80 -20.78 18.13
CA THR A 584 -8.19 -19.47 18.42
C THR A 584 -8.09 -18.62 17.15
N TYR A 585 -8.99 -17.65 17.02
CA TYR A 585 -9.01 -16.67 15.94
C TYR A 585 -8.02 -15.54 16.25
N LYS A 586 -7.04 -15.30 15.38
CA LYS A 586 -5.99 -14.29 15.60
C LYS A 586 -6.45 -12.89 15.15
N VAL A 587 -5.68 -11.86 15.53
CA VAL A 587 -5.96 -10.44 15.22
C VAL A 587 -5.89 -10.20 13.70
N GLY A 588 -6.76 -9.34 13.19
CA GLY A 588 -6.99 -9.11 11.77
C GLY A 588 -7.96 -10.11 11.14
N ARG A 589 -8.16 -10.00 9.82
CA ARG A 589 -9.04 -10.87 9.03
C ARG A 589 -8.38 -12.22 8.75
N GLY A 590 -8.92 -13.29 9.34
CA GLY A 590 -8.65 -14.68 8.98
C GLY A 590 -9.77 -15.29 8.15
N VAL A 591 -9.41 -16.08 7.13
CA VAL A 591 -10.34 -16.92 6.35
C VAL A 591 -10.30 -18.36 6.86
N TYR A 592 -11.47 -18.99 6.99
CA TYR A 592 -11.66 -20.35 7.49
C TYR A 592 -12.57 -21.15 6.57
N THR A 593 -12.22 -22.42 6.32
CA THR A 593 -12.94 -23.34 5.43
C THR A 593 -13.45 -24.53 6.22
N LEU A 594 -14.75 -24.83 6.11
CA LEU A 594 -15.27 -26.14 6.54
C LEU A 594 -14.99 -27.16 5.42
N ARG A 595 -14.32 -28.26 5.76
CA ARG A 595 -14.06 -29.39 4.84
C ARG A 595 -14.62 -30.68 5.41
N GLY A 596 -14.88 -31.68 4.57
CA GLY A 596 -15.28 -33.02 5.02
C GLY A 596 -15.29 -34.08 3.93
N LYS A 597 -15.75 -35.28 4.26
CA LYS A 597 -16.01 -36.37 3.34
C LYS A 597 -17.50 -36.46 3.00
N VAL A 598 -17.80 -36.41 1.70
CA VAL A 598 -19.14 -36.66 1.15
C VAL A 598 -19.41 -38.17 1.13
N ALA A 599 -20.60 -38.59 1.53
CA ALA A 599 -20.98 -40.01 1.50
C ALA A 599 -21.12 -40.55 0.05
N SER A 600 -21.00 -41.86 -0.12
CA SER A 600 -21.02 -42.53 -1.44
C SER A 600 -22.43 -42.68 -2.04
N ASN A 601 -23.49 -42.52 -1.24
CA ASN A 601 -24.90 -42.64 -1.65
C ASN A 601 -25.57 -41.29 -1.97
N ILE A 602 -24.79 -40.22 -2.11
CA ILE A 602 -25.27 -38.88 -2.43
C ILE A 602 -25.45 -38.75 -3.94
N GLY A 603 -26.62 -38.26 -4.37
CA GLY A 603 -26.99 -38.16 -5.78
C GLY A 603 -26.20 -37.08 -6.54
N ASN A 604 -25.83 -37.38 -7.79
CA ASN A 604 -25.20 -36.42 -8.70
C ASN A 604 -26.12 -35.21 -8.93
N GLY A 605 -25.65 -34.00 -8.61
CA GLY A 605 -26.41 -32.75 -8.66
C GLY A 605 -27.07 -32.34 -7.33
N GLY A 606 -27.02 -33.15 -6.27
CA GLY A 606 -27.45 -32.72 -4.94
C GLY A 606 -26.54 -31.61 -4.38
N THR A 607 -27.04 -30.74 -3.50
CA THR A 607 -26.24 -29.63 -2.94
C THR A 607 -26.09 -29.70 -1.42
N TYR A 608 -25.02 -29.09 -0.89
CA TYR A 608 -24.87 -28.77 0.53
C TYR A 608 -24.79 -27.25 0.73
N ILE A 609 -25.49 -26.77 1.77
CA ILE A 609 -25.62 -25.37 2.15
C ILE A 609 -25.27 -25.28 3.65
N VAL A 610 -24.12 -24.70 3.97
CA VAL A 610 -23.62 -24.57 5.35
C VAL A 610 -24.00 -23.21 5.93
N THR A 611 -24.55 -23.21 7.14
CA THR A 611 -25.01 -22.03 7.88
C THR A 611 -24.49 -22.09 9.31
N THR A 612 -24.12 -20.95 9.90
CA THR A 612 -23.82 -20.85 11.35
C THR A 612 -24.44 -19.57 11.93
N VAL A 613 -24.58 -19.55 13.26
CA VAL A 613 -25.19 -18.46 14.03
C VAL A 613 -24.26 -18.11 15.18
N PRO A 614 -23.25 -17.23 14.98
CA PRO A 614 -22.24 -16.97 16.00
C PRO A 614 -22.82 -16.49 17.34
N SER A 615 -23.91 -15.69 17.32
CA SER A 615 -24.57 -15.17 18.52
C SER A 615 -25.18 -16.23 19.46
N SER A 616 -25.34 -17.49 19.03
CA SER A 616 -25.96 -18.56 19.85
C SER A 616 -25.32 -19.94 19.70
N GLY A 617 -24.72 -20.24 18.55
CA GLY A 617 -24.04 -21.51 18.24
C GLY A 617 -22.53 -21.49 18.51
N TRP A 618 -21.96 -20.39 19.01
CA TRP A 618 -20.55 -20.30 19.43
C TRP A 618 -20.49 -20.05 20.94
N THR A 619 -19.65 -20.79 21.69
CA THR A 619 -19.70 -20.78 23.18
C THR A 619 -18.37 -20.43 23.85
N ASN A 620 -18.46 -19.90 25.08
CA ASN A 620 -17.33 -19.46 25.92
C ASN A 620 -16.33 -18.54 25.19
N VAL A 621 -16.87 -17.61 24.38
CA VAL A 621 -16.13 -16.68 23.52
C VAL A 621 -15.36 -15.67 24.38
N LYS A 622 -14.02 -15.68 24.29
CA LYS A 622 -13.13 -14.89 25.17
C LYS A 622 -11.92 -14.32 24.46
N GLY A 623 -11.34 -13.25 25.01
CA GLY A 623 -10.00 -12.80 24.66
C GLY A 623 -8.93 -13.82 25.09
N GLU A 624 -7.99 -14.17 24.20
CA GLU A 624 -6.89 -15.11 24.47
C GLU A 624 -5.93 -14.58 25.55
N THR A 625 -5.76 -13.25 25.65
CA THR A 625 -4.84 -12.60 26.60
C THR A 625 -5.55 -12.15 27.86
N THR A 626 -6.74 -11.54 27.75
CA THR A 626 -7.45 -10.96 28.89
C THR A 626 -8.40 -11.95 29.59
N GLY A 627 -8.84 -13.01 28.91
CA GLY A 627 -9.85 -13.95 29.40
C GLY A 627 -11.26 -13.35 29.53
N ASN A 628 -11.47 -12.08 29.15
CA ASN A 628 -12.78 -11.42 29.20
C ASN A 628 -13.73 -12.01 28.15
N THR A 629 -15.00 -12.15 28.50
CA THR A 629 -16.05 -12.56 27.55
C THR A 629 -16.26 -11.50 26.48
N ILE A 630 -16.22 -11.90 25.20
CA ILE A 630 -16.53 -11.02 24.07
C ILE A 630 -17.96 -11.33 23.62
N SER A 631 -18.80 -10.30 23.46
CA SER A 631 -20.18 -10.51 23.02
C SER A 631 -20.26 -10.72 21.51
N LEU A 632 -20.89 -11.82 21.08
CA LEU A 632 -21.29 -12.07 19.68
C LEU A 632 -22.74 -11.65 19.39
N SER A 633 -23.38 -10.87 20.26
CA SER A 633 -24.82 -10.56 20.17
C SER A 633 -25.25 -9.85 18.88
N SER A 634 -24.34 -9.17 18.18
CA SER A 634 -24.56 -8.56 16.86
C SER A 634 -24.24 -9.48 15.68
N ASN A 635 -23.58 -10.62 15.91
CA ASN A 635 -23.15 -11.56 14.86
C ASN A 635 -24.23 -12.62 14.62
N GLY A 636 -25.28 -12.24 13.89
CA GLY A 636 -26.39 -13.11 13.52
C GLY A 636 -26.06 -14.18 12.47
N THR A 637 -27.09 -14.93 12.07
CA THR A 637 -27.02 -16.02 11.09
C THR A 637 -26.41 -15.59 9.75
N PHE A 638 -25.50 -16.40 9.20
CA PHE A 638 -25.07 -16.28 7.80
C PHE A 638 -24.85 -17.64 7.14
N THR A 639 -24.98 -17.66 5.82
CA THR A 639 -24.84 -18.84 4.96
C THR A 639 -23.56 -18.73 4.13
N MET A 640 -22.85 -19.85 3.99
CA MET A 640 -21.64 -19.96 3.17
C MET A 640 -21.99 -20.11 1.67
N ASN A 641 -20.99 -20.22 0.80
CA ASN A 641 -21.22 -20.62 -0.59
C ASN A 641 -21.75 -22.06 -0.67
N THR A 642 -22.83 -22.27 -1.43
CA THR A 642 -23.38 -23.60 -1.75
C THR A 642 -22.38 -24.45 -2.53
N MET A 643 -22.29 -25.74 -2.20
CA MET A 643 -21.47 -26.70 -2.92
C MET A 643 -22.34 -27.74 -3.62
N THR A 644 -21.98 -28.11 -4.85
CA THR A 644 -22.75 -29.06 -5.68
C THR A 644 -22.02 -30.39 -5.74
N VAL A 645 -22.68 -31.48 -5.39
CA VAL A 645 -22.10 -32.82 -5.44
C VAL A 645 -22.14 -33.34 -6.87
N LYS A 646 -21.01 -33.83 -7.36
CA LYS A 646 -20.84 -34.37 -8.71
C LYS A 646 -20.05 -35.67 -8.69
N ALA A 647 -20.30 -36.54 -9.67
CA ALA A 647 -19.39 -37.60 -10.04
C ALA A 647 -18.18 -37.06 -10.82
N GLY A 648 -17.14 -37.87 -11.02
CA GLY A 648 -16.11 -37.57 -12.02
C GLY A 648 -16.72 -37.55 -13.43
N ALA A 649 -16.43 -36.53 -14.23
CA ALA A 649 -16.99 -36.36 -15.57
C ALA A 649 -16.02 -35.59 -16.48
N VAL A 650 -16.02 -35.92 -17.77
CA VAL A 650 -15.29 -35.14 -18.80
C VAL A 650 -16.01 -35.23 -20.14
N ALA A 651 -16.12 -34.10 -20.84
CA ALA A 651 -16.53 -34.08 -22.25
C ALA A 651 -15.31 -33.89 -23.16
N VAL A 652 -15.34 -34.51 -24.35
CA VAL A 652 -14.28 -34.43 -25.36
C VAL A 652 -14.83 -33.74 -26.61
N GLY A 653 -14.13 -32.71 -27.09
CA GLY A 653 -14.56 -31.89 -28.21
C GLY A 653 -13.44 -31.20 -28.98
N LEU A 654 -13.83 -30.30 -29.89
CA LEU A 654 -12.93 -29.52 -30.73
C LEU A 654 -12.94 -28.04 -30.35
N ALA A 655 -11.76 -27.41 -30.24
CA ALA A 655 -11.67 -25.96 -30.15
C ALA A 655 -11.95 -25.32 -31.52
N THR A 656 -12.60 -24.15 -31.52
CA THR A 656 -12.88 -23.36 -32.73
C THR A 656 -11.63 -22.75 -33.40
N SER A 657 -10.45 -23.00 -32.85
CA SER A 657 -9.15 -22.56 -33.39
C SER A 657 -8.12 -23.68 -33.26
N PRO A 658 -7.39 -24.06 -34.32
CA PRO A 658 -7.48 -23.47 -35.66
C PRO A 658 -8.79 -23.84 -36.36
N ALA A 659 -9.36 -22.91 -37.12
CA ALA A 659 -10.42 -23.22 -38.06
C ALA A 659 -9.85 -23.87 -39.33
N SER A 660 -10.70 -24.60 -40.07
CA SER A 660 -10.35 -25.19 -41.37
C SER A 660 -9.77 -24.15 -42.31
N GLN A 661 -8.56 -24.36 -42.82
CA GLN A 661 -7.79 -23.35 -43.54
C GLN A 661 -6.76 -23.93 -44.50
N ASN A 662 -6.19 -23.06 -45.33
CA ASN A 662 -5.02 -23.39 -46.14
C ASN A 662 -3.74 -23.44 -45.30
N ILE A 663 -2.94 -24.49 -45.53
CA ILE A 663 -1.56 -24.69 -45.08
C ILE A 663 -0.65 -24.88 -46.31
N THR A 664 0.66 -24.77 -46.14
CA THR A 664 1.65 -25.00 -47.21
C THR A 664 2.40 -26.31 -47.03
N ALA A 665 2.85 -26.90 -48.14
CA ALA A 665 3.84 -27.96 -48.15
C ALA A 665 5.13 -27.53 -47.44
N GLY A 666 5.84 -28.46 -46.81
CA GLY A 666 7.08 -28.20 -46.05
C GLY A 666 6.89 -27.66 -44.63
N GLY A 667 5.66 -27.30 -44.22
CA GLY A 667 5.36 -26.71 -42.91
C GLY A 667 5.72 -27.62 -41.72
N SER A 668 6.70 -27.22 -40.92
CA SER A 668 7.14 -27.97 -39.72
C SER A 668 6.29 -27.65 -38.47
N GLN A 669 5.99 -28.68 -37.67
CA GLN A 669 5.11 -28.62 -36.48
C GLN A 669 3.81 -27.81 -36.69
N THR A 670 3.23 -27.94 -37.89
CA THR A 670 1.95 -27.34 -38.29
C THR A 670 0.84 -27.86 -37.36
N LEU A 671 0.10 -26.95 -36.72
CA LEU A 671 -1.03 -27.28 -35.86
C LEU A 671 -2.26 -27.64 -36.70
N PHE A 672 -2.73 -28.88 -36.59
CA PHE A 672 -3.90 -29.38 -37.34
C PHE A 672 -5.21 -29.18 -36.58
N VAL A 673 -5.22 -29.52 -35.29
CA VAL A 673 -6.42 -29.50 -34.46
C VAL A 673 -6.05 -29.22 -33.00
N ASN A 674 -7.02 -28.72 -32.24
CA ASN A 674 -6.96 -28.56 -30.79
C ASN A 674 -8.16 -29.31 -30.17
N PHE A 675 -7.90 -30.41 -29.46
CA PHE A 675 -8.93 -31.10 -28.68
C PHE A 675 -9.17 -30.40 -27.36
N GLN A 676 -10.43 -30.32 -26.94
CA GLN A 676 -10.84 -29.81 -25.63
C GLN A 676 -11.31 -30.96 -24.73
N TYR A 677 -10.80 -30.96 -23.50
CA TYR A 677 -11.19 -31.85 -22.42
C TYR A 677 -11.87 -31.01 -21.34
N ASP A 678 -13.20 -31.03 -21.32
CA ASP A 678 -14.03 -30.21 -20.43
C ASP A 678 -14.39 -31.01 -19.16
N ALA A 679 -13.76 -30.66 -18.03
CA ALA A 679 -14.07 -31.18 -16.71
C ALA A 679 -14.85 -30.16 -15.84
N THR A 680 -15.49 -29.15 -16.44
CA THR A 680 -16.27 -28.13 -15.72
C THR A 680 -17.40 -28.74 -14.89
N GLN A 681 -18.00 -29.82 -15.37
CA GLN A 681 -19.09 -30.55 -14.69
C GLN A 681 -18.61 -31.64 -13.73
N SER A 682 -17.29 -31.86 -13.60
CA SER A 682 -16.69 -32.90 -12.76
C SER A 682 -16.71 -32.54 -11.26
N GLY A 683 -16.79 -33.56 -10.40
CA GLY A 683 -16.58 -33.46 -8.95
C GLY A 683 -15.12 -33.54 -8.52
N GLU A 684 -14.26 -34.18 -9.32
CA GLU A 684 -12.81 -34.32 -9.09
C GLU A 684 -12.00 -34.11 -10.37
N ASP A 685 -10.69 -33.89 -10.23
CA ASP A 685 -9.77 -33.77 -11.35
C ASP A 685 -9.69 -35.09 -12.14
N VAL A 686 -9.59 -35.00 -13.47
CA VAL A 686 -9.64 -36.16 -14.38
C VAL A 686 -8.28 -36.36 -15.04
N ARG A 687 -7.75 -37.58 -15.05
CA ARG A 687 -6.48 -37.92 -15.71
C ARG A 687 -6.63 -38.94 -16.84
N PHE A 688 -5.78 -38.84 -17.85
CA PHE A 688 -5.66 -39.80 -18.96
C PHE A 688 -4.22 -39.88 -19.48
N SER A 689 -3.86 -40.99 -20.14
CA SER A 689 -2.50 -41.28 -20.62
C SER A 689 -2.38 -41.49 -22.14
N SER A 690 -3.48 -41.37 -22.88
CA SER A 690 -3.51 -41.48 -24.33
C SER A 690 -4.62 -40.64 -24.94
N ILE A 691 -4.42 -40.26 -26.20
CA ILE A 691 -5.41 -39.55 -27.04
C ILE A 691 -5.67 -40.41 -28.28
N PRO A 692 -6.74 -41.22 -28.32
CA PRO A 692 -7.21 -41.85 -29.54
C PRO A 692 -7.79 -40.79 -30.48
N THR A 693 -7.42 -40.85 -31.76
CA THR A 693 -7.86 -39.94 -32.83
C THR A 693 -8.18 -40.73 -34.10
N THR A 694 -8.94 -40.12 -35.00
CA THR A 694 -9.12 -40.62 -36.37
C THR A 694 -8.49 -39.62 -37.33
N LEU A 695 -7.53 -40.07 -38.15
CA LEU A 695 -6.97 -39.28 -39.24
C LEU A 695 -7.74 -39.57 -40.52
N THR A 696 -8.43 -38.55 -41.05
CA THR A 696 -9.03 -38.56 -42.39
C THR A 696 -8.20 -37.71 -43.34
N PHE A 697 -8.19 -38.06 -44.63
CA PHE A 697 -7.42 -37.36 -45.65
C PHE A 697 -8.08 -37.47 -47.02
N GLY A 698 -7.73 -36.59 -47.96
CA GLY A 698 -8.38 -36.54 -49.27
C GLY A 698 -7.67 -35.66 -50.30
N GLY A 699 -8.35 -35.46 -51.43
CA GLY A 699 -7.78 -34.80 -52.61
C GLY A 699 -6.63 -35.62 -53.19
N SER A 700 -5.44 -35.03 -53.23
CA SER A 700 -4.21 -35.68 -53.70
C SER A 700 -3.18 -35.95 -52.57
N ALA A 701 -3.60 -35.84 -51.30
CA ALA A 701 -2.76 -36.13 -50.14
C ALA A 701 -2.60 -37.63 -49.86
N ALA A 702 -1.50 -37.99 -49.18
CA ALA A 702 -1.32 -39.28 -48.52
C ALA A 702 -1.03 -39.11 -47.02
N VAL A 703 -1.33 -40.12 -46.20
CA VAL A 703 -1.02 -40.07 -44.75
C VAL A 703 0.48 -40.00 -44.46
N THR A 704 1.30 -40.60 -45.32
CA THR A 704 2.77 -40.62 -45.21
C THR A 704 3.42 -39.27 -45.53
N GLU A 705 2.66 -38.28 -45.98
CA GLU A 705 3.12 -36.90 -46.12
C GLU A 705 3.05 -36.13 -44.79
N LEU A 706 2.37 -36.68 -43.77
CA LEU A 706 2.49 -36.23 -42.39
C LEU A 706 3.55 -37.05 -41.67
N THR A 707 4.45 -36.37 -40.95
CA THR A 707 5.50 -37.00 -40.13
C THR A 707 5.65 -36.28 -38.80
N ALA A 708 6.33 -36.91 -37.84
CA ALA A 708 6.63 -36.34 -36.52
C ALA A 708 5.40 -35.78 -35.76
N CYS A 709 4.22 -36.40 -35.94
CA CYS A 709 3.01 -35.94 -35.29
C CYS A 709 3.08 -36.14 -33.77
N ALA A 710 2.78 -35.10 -33.00
CA ALA A 710 2.79 -35.16 -31.54
C ALA A 710 1.70 -34.28 -30.92
N ALA A 711 1.30 -34.64 -29.70
CA ALA A 711 0.39 -33.88 -28.85
C ALA A 711 1.14 -32.77 -28.07
N TYR A 712 0.50 -31.62 -27.89
CA TYR A 712 1.09 -30.43 -27.24
C TYR A 712 0.13 -29.74 -26.26
N ASP A 713 0.63 -29.43 -25.07
CA ASP A 713 0.03 -28.49 -24.12
C ASP A 713 0.64 -27.10 -24.37
N GLY A 714 0.02 -26.34 -25.29
CA GLY A 714 0.57 -25.07 -25.78
C GLY A 714 1.90 -25.25 -26.53
N THR A 715 3.02 -24.93 -25.87
CA THR A 715 4.38 -25.13 -26.37
C THR A 715 5.01 -26.45 -25.88
N THR A 716 4.53 -27.03 -24.79
CA THR A 716 5.08 -28.27 -24.20
C THR A 716 4.66 -29.49 -25.00
N GLN A 717 5.62 -30.27 -25.49
CA GLN A 717 5.33 -31.55 -26.15
C GLN A 717 4.97 -32.61 -25.10
N LEU A 718 3.91 -33.39 -25.36
CA LEU A 718 3.39 -34.42 -24.45
C LEU A 718 3.69 -35.85 -24.89
N SER A 719 4.14 -36.03 -26.13
CA SER A 719 4.44 -37.34 -26.74
C SER A 719 5.77 -37.25 -27.51
N THR A 720 6.84 -37.81 -26.96
CA THR A 720 8.22 -37.71 -27.50
C THR A 720 8.84 -39.08 -27.79
N GLY A 721 9.98 -39.10 -28.49
CA GLY A 721 10.68 -40.35 -28.83
C GLY A 721 9.78 -41.33 -29.60
N SER A 722 9.61 -42.54 -29.06
CA SER A 722 8.74 -43.58 -29.63
C SER A 722 7.24 -43.27 -29.58
N ASN A 723 6.81 -42.28 -28.79
CA ASN A 723 5.41 -41.86 -28.70
C ASN A 723 5.02 -40.86 -29.81
N VAL A 724 5.98 -40.43 -30.64
CA VAL A 724 5.74 -39.59 -31.82
C VAL A 724 5.10 -40.43 -32.93
N VAL A 725 3.90 -40.03 -33.35
CA VAL A 725 3.11 -40.72 -34.37
C VAL A 725 3.64 -40.37 -35.76
N ASN A 726 3.87 -41.39 -36.59
CA ASN A 726 4.17 -41.24 -38.02
C ASN A 726 3.10 -42.03 -38.80
N PRO A 727 2.06 -41.37 -39.33
CA PRO A 727 0.94 -42.05 -39.98
C PRO A 727 1.35 -42.90 -41.18
N SER A 728 0.73 -44.07 -41.32
CA SER A 728 0.98 -45.00 -42.43
C SER A 728 -0.28 -45.83 -42.72
N GLY A 729 -0.51 -46.15 -43.98
CA GLY A 729 -1.73 -46.83 -44.46
C GLY A 729 -2.22 -46.25 -45.79
N SER A 730 -3.30 -46.82 -46.33
CA SER A 730 -3.95 -46.41 -47.59
C SER A 730 -5.40 -45.94 -47.42
N THR A 731 -5.93 -45.98 -46.20
CA THR A 731 -7.28 -45.52 -45.81
C THR A 731 -7.21 -44.75 -44.50
N GLY A 732 -8.24 -43.96 -44.17
CA GLY A 732 -8.30 -43.25 -42.89
C GLY A 732 -8.10 -44.20 -41.71
N ALA A 733 -7.33 -43.77 -40.71
CA ALA A 733 -6.75 -44.66 -39.70
C ALA A 733 -6.95 -44.12 -38.28
N THR A 734 -7.16 -45.05 -37.33
CA THR A 734 -7.18 -44.73 -35.90
C THR A 734 -5.74 -44.58 -35.40
N GLN A 735 -5.37 -43.36 -35.01
CA GLN A 735 -4.05 -43.01 -34.53
C GLN A 735 -4.14 -42.68 -33.03
N THR A 736 -3.38 -43.37 -32.19
CA THR A 736 -3.36 -43.11 -30.74
C THR A 736 -2.05 -42.46 -30.33
N PHE A 737 -2.11 -41.26 -29.79
CA PHE A 737 -0.97 -40.61 -29.16
C PHE A 737 -0.85 -41.11 -27.72
N THR A 738 0.16 -41.91 -27.42
CA THR A 738 0.57 -42.18 -26.03
C THR A 738 1.22 -40.93 -25.45
N LEU A 739 0.88 -40.57 -24.22
CA LEU A 739 1.46 -39.42 -23.54
C LEU A 739 2.62 -39.89 -22.63
N ASP A 740 3.74 -39.17 -22.68
CA ASP A 740 4.96 -39.49 -21.92
C ASP A 740 4.72 -39.49 -20.40
N ASN A 741 3.76 -38.67 -19.96
CA ASN A 741 3.21 -38.66 -18.61
C ASN A 741 1.67 -38.48 -18.71
N PRO A 742 0.88 -39.03 -17.77
CA PRO A 742 -0.56 -38.78 -17.74
C PRO A 742 -0.88 -37.29 -17.58
N VAL A 743 -1.82 -36.79 -18.39
CA VAL A 743 -2.31 -35.41 -18.28
C VAL A 743 -3.51 -35.37 -17.34
N THR A 744 -3.47 -34.44 -16.39
CA THR A 744 -4.61 -34.09 -15.53
C THR A 744 -5.32 -32.85 -16.06
N VAL A 745 -6.66 -32.90 -16.06
CA VAL A 745 -7.60 -31.79 -16.26
C VAL A 745 -8.22 -31.50 -14.90
N ALA A 746 -8.08 -30.26 -14.41
CA ALA A 746 -8.67 -29.89 -13.11
C ALA A 746 -10.20 -29.79 -13.22
N LYS A 747 -10.93 -30.18 -12.17
CA LYS A 747 -12.38 -29.97 -12.10
C LYS A 747 -12.69 -28.48 -12.24
N GLY A 748 -13.81 -28.15 -12.88
CA GLY A 748 -14.17 -26.75 -13.11
C GLY A 748 -13.41 -26.09 -14.27
N THR A 749 -12.54 -26.81 -15.01
CA THR A 749 -11.76 -26.25 -16.13
C THR A 749 -11.92 -27.04 -17.42
N VAL A 750 -11.57 -26.39 -18.54
CA VAL A 750 -11.37 -27.02 -19.85
C VAL A 750 -9.89 -26.99 -20.16
N LYS A 751 -9.31 -28.13 -20.57
CA LYS A 751 -7.91 -28.18 -21.04
C LYS A 751 -7.85 -28.44 -22.54
N THR A 752 -7.01 -27.68 -23.24
CA THR A 752 -6.82 -27.81 -24.70
C THR A 752 -5.50 -28.51 -25.00
N ILE A 753 -5.50 -29.51 -25.90
CA ILE A 753 -4.30 -30.19 -26.38
C ILE A 753 -4.28 -30.16 -27.91
N GLY A 754 -3.20 -29.64 -28.48
CA GLY A 754 -3.02 -29.50 -29.93
C GLY A 754 -2.26 -30.66 -30.56
N ILE A 755 -2.71 -31.16 -31.71
CA ILE A 755 -1.93 -32.08 -32.54
C ILE A 755 -1.15 -31.28 -33.58
N LYS A 756 0.19 -31.44 -33.59
CA LYS A 756 1.09 -30.81 -34.55
C LYS A 756 1.86 -31.86 -35.32
N CYS A 757 2.02 -31.68 -36.64
CA CYS A 757 2.79 -32.56 -37.51
C CYS A 757 3.72 -31.75 -38.44
N ASN A 758 4.81 -32.36 -38.91
CA ASN A 758 5.51 -31.91 -40.11
C ASN A 758 4.72 -32.31 -41.36
N VAL A 759 4.64 -31.40 -42.33
CA VAL A 759 4.02 -31.60 -43.64
C VAL A 759 5.12 -31.73 -44.69
N SER A 760 5.06 -32.77 -45.52
CA SER A 760 6.03 -33.02 -46.59
C SER A 760 6.21 -31.82 -47.52
N GLY A 761 7.45 -31.55 -47.94
CA GLY A 761 7.75 -30.59 -49.01
C GLY A 761 7.20 -31.03 -50.39
N SER A 762 6.85 -32.31 -50.53
CA SER A 762 6.23 -32.86 -51.75
C SER A 762 4.69 -32.80 -51.73
N ALA A 763 4.08 -32.33 -50.64
CA ALA A 763 2.62 -32.32 -50.48
C ALA A 763 1.93 -31.51 -51.58
N THR A 764 0.94 -32.11 -52.23
CA THR A 764 0.31 -31.55 -53.44
C THR A 764 -0.85 -30.60 -53.13
N ASN A 765 -1.02 -29.54 -53.93
CA ASN A 765 -2.15 -28.61 -53.81
C ASN A 765 -3.50 -29.34 -53.85
N ASN A 766 -4.44 -28.90 -53.01
CA ASN A 766 -5.74 -29.52 -52.74
C ASN A 766 -5.68 -30.89 -52.03
N GLY A 767 -4.51 -31.37 -51.60
CA GLY A 767 -4.42 -32.41 -50.60
C GLY A 767 -5.02 -31.94 -49.26
N THR A 768 -5.73 -32.81 -48.54
CA THR A 768 -6.36 -32.46 -47.26
C THR A 768 -6.08 -33.49 -46.16
N TRP A 769 -6.05 -33.02 -44.91
CA TRP A 769 -6.10 -33.87 -43.71
C TRP A 769 -7.01 -33.24 -42.65
N ALA A 770 -7.74 -34.07 -41.91
CA ALA A 770 -8.44 -33.68 -40.69
C ALA A 770 -8.16 -34.70 -39.58
N TRP A 771 -8.04 -34.20 -38.34
CA TRP A 771 -7.78 -35.01 -37.15
C TRP A 771 -8.97 -34.89 -36.21
N ASP A 772 -9.79 -35.93 -36.16
CA ASP A 772 -10.97 -35.99 -35.30
C ASP A 772 -10.67 -36.76 -34.02
N ALA A 773 -11.42 -36.48 -32.95
CA ALA A 773 -11.30 -37.27 -31.72
C ALA A 773 -11.80 -38.70 -31.96
N GLY A 774 -11.15 -39.70 -31.37
CA GLY A 774 -11.78 -41.00 -31.18
C GLY A 774 -12.95 -40.86 -30.20
N ALA A 775 -13.99 -41.69 -30.35
CA ALA A 775 -15.15 -41.66 -29.45
C ALA A 775 -14.73 -41.75 -27.97
N ALA A 776 -15.43 -41.04 -27.09
CA ALA A 776 -15.05 -40.89 -25.69
C ALA A 776 -14.96 -42.22 -24.91
N SER A 777 -15.62 -43.27 -25.40
CA SER A 777 -15.51 -44.65 -24.90
C SER A 777 -14.16 -45.35 -25.15
N ALA A 778 -13.32 -44.80 -26.05
CA ALA A 778 -11.97 -45.28 -26.31
C ALA A 778 -10.91 -44.65 -25.38
N TYR A 779 -11.27 -43.62 -24.60
CA TYR A 779 -10.39 -42.98 -23.62
C TYR A 779 -10.44 -43.70 -22.27
N THR A 780 -9.29 -43.82 -21.60
CA THR A 780 -9.18 -44.38 -20.24
C THR A 780 -9.17 -43.27 -19.18
N PHE A 781 -10.22 -42.44 -19.14
CA PHE A 781 -10.33 -41.38 -18.13
C PHE A 781 -10.46 -41.98 -16.73
N THR A 782 -9.71 -41.40 -15.78
CA THR A 782 -9.68 -41.85 -14.38
C THR A 782 -9.82 -40.66 -13.44
N GLY A 783 -10.58 -40.78 -12.36
CA GLY A 783 -10.57 -39.81 -11.27
C GLY A 783 -9.18 -39.74 -10.63
N ALA A 784 -8.55 -38.57 -10.66
CA ALA A 784 -7.16 -38.41 -10.24
C ALA A 784 -6.95 -38.66 -8.75
N THR A 785 -8.00 -38.49 -7.92
CA THR A 785 -7.96 -38.77 -6.47
C THR A 785 -8.68 -40.07 -6.12
N SER A 786 -9.85 -40.37 -6.71
CA SER A 786 -10.60 -41.59 -6.40
C SER A 786 -10.04 -42.86 -7.03
N GLY A 787 -9.28 -42.73 -8.13
CA GLY A 787 -8.84 -43.85 -8.95
C GLY A 787 -9.96 -44.55 -9.74
N THR A 788 -11.19 -44.03 -9.70
CA THR A 788 -12.34 -44.63 -10.39
C THR A 788 -12.34 -44.33 -11.89
N THR A 789 -12.80 -45.27 -12.70
CA THR A 789 -12.97 -45.04 -14.15
C THR A 789 -14.09 -44.03 -14.40
N ILE A 790 -13.82 -43.05 -15.26
CA ILE A 790 -14.78 -42.04 -15.69
C ILE A 790 -15.17 -42.34 -17.14
N THR A 791 -16.47 -42.44 -17.41
CA THR A 791 -16.96 -42.49 -18.80
C THR A 791 -17.03 -41.07 -19.35
N GLY A 792 -16.25 -40.78 -20.40
CA GLY A 792 -16.33 -39.50 -21.09
C GLY A 792 -17.56 -39.39 -21.99
N THR A 793 -17.89 -38.18 -22.42
CA THR A 793 -18.95 -37.92 -23.41
C THR A 793 -18.42 -37.11 -24.59
N ASP A 794 -18.77 -37.51 -25.82
CA ASP A 794 -18.44 -36.74 -27.03
C ASP A 794 -19.32 -35.49 -27.16
N THR A 795 -18.74 -34.35 -27.54
CA THR A 795 -19.49 -33.19 -28.06
C THR A 795 -19.61 -33.26 -29.58
N SER A 796 -20.76 -32.81 -30.11
CA SER A 796 -21.09 -32.92 -31.53
C SER A 796 -20.47 -31.79 -32.35
N ASP A 797 -19.16 -31.88 -32.58
CA ASP A 797 -18.37 -30.86 -33.27
C ASP A 797 -18.09 -31.22 -34.74
N SER A 798 -17.82 -30.20 -35.57
CA SER A 798 -17.42 -30.37 -36.98
C SER A 798 -15.90 -30.46 -37.10
N GLY A 799 -15.41 -31.50 -37.80
CA GLY A 799 -13.97 -31.74 -38.00
C GLY A 799 -13.22 -30.57 -38.66
N VAL A 800 -11.97 -30.36 -38.21
CA VAL A 800 -11.09 -29.29 -38.69
C VAL A 800 -10.24 -29.80 -39.85
N THR A 801 -10.46 -29.28 -41.05
CA THR A 801 -9.76 -29.70 -42.27
C THR A 801 -8.66 -28.71 -42.65
N MET A 802 -7.44 -29.20 -42.74
CA MET A 802 -6.29 -28.48 -43.30
C MET A 802 -6.12 -28.84 -44.78
N THR A 803 -6.04 -27.83 -45.64
CA THR A 803 -5.90 -27.99 -47.10
C THR A 803 -4.57 -27.45 -47.58
N VAL A 804 -3.83 -28.19 -48.40
CA VAL A 804 -2.58 -27.71 -49.01
C VAL A 804 -2.87 -26.70 -50.11
N ALA A 805 -2.31 -25.49 -49.99
CA ALA A 805 -2.31 -24.48 -51.05
C ALA A 805 -1.00 -23.68 -51.03
N ALA A 806 -0.45 -23.39 -52.20
CA ALA A 806 0.80 -22.63 -52.36
C ALA A 806 0.75 -21.23 -51.71
N GLY A 807 1.89 -20.78 -51.18
CA GLY A 807 2.07 -19.43 -50.67
C GLY A 807 1.91 -18.36 -51.75
N SER A 808 1.37 -17.20 -51.38
CA SER A 808 1.27 -16.05 -52.28
C SER A 808 1.36 -14.73 -51.51
N ALA A 809 1.56 -13.63 -52.23
CA ALA A 809 1.53 -12.30 -51.65
C ALA A 809 1.00 -11.27 -52.65
N THR A 810 0.46 -10.16 -52.15
CA THR A 810 0.06 -9.01 -52.95
C THR A 810 0.65 -7.72 -52.41
N VAL A 811 0.62 -6.66 -53.22
CA VAL A 811 0.99 -5.29 -52.83
C VAL A 811 0.03 -4.26 -53.42
N ALA A 812 -0.17 -3.15 -52.72
CA ALA A 812 -0.89 -1.98 -53.20
C ALA A 812 -0.25 -0.68 -52.68
N LEU A 813 -0.64 0.47 -53.24
CA LEU A 813 -0.41 1.76 -52.58
C LEU A 813 -1.16 1.79 -51.22
N ASP A 814 -0.47 2.20 -50.17
CA ASP A 814 -1.06 2.39 -48.84
C ASP A 814 -1.71 3.78 -48.70
N ALA A 815 -2.81 3.88 -47.96
CA ALA A 815 -3.53 5.14 -47.72
C ALA A 815 -2.74 6.17 -46.89
N SER A 816 -1.65 5.77 -46.24
CA SER A 816 -0.67 6.66 -45.60
C SER A 816 0.30 7.33 -46.58
N SER A 817 0.24 7.01 -47.87
CA SER A 817 1.02 7.70 -48.91
C SER A 817 0.65 9.19 -48.97
N PRO A 818 1.62 10.10 -49.10
CA PRO A 818 1.34 11.54 -49.15
C PRO A 818 0.56 11.91 -50.42
N SER A 819 -0.34 12.89 -50.28
CA SER A 819 -0.85 13.66 -51.42
C SER A 819 0.26 14.55 -51.99
N PHE A 820 0.03 15.09 -53.19
CA PHE A 820 0.95 16.06 -53.83
C PHE A 820 1.39 17.18 -52.86
N ALA A 821 2.70 17.41 -52.79
CA ALA A 821 3.32 18.45 -51.98
C ALA A 821 4.54 19.07 -52.70
N LEU A 822 4.84 20.33 -52.40
CA LEU A 822 6.13 20.93 -52.72
C LEU A 822 7.17 20.50 -51.68
N VAL A 823 8.40 20.20 -52.13
CA VAL A 823 9.52 19.78 -51.27
C VAL A 823 10.81 20.46 -51.72
N SER A 824 11.68 20.81 -50.77
CA SER A 824 12.95 21.46 -51.09
C SER A 824 13.98 20.49 -51.63
N ALA A 825 14.70 20.89 -52.66
CA ALA A 825 15.90 20.22 -53.17
C ALA A 825 16.96 20.04 -52.07
N GLY A 826 17.79 19.00 -52.20
CA GLY A 826 18.81 18.66 -51.19
C GLY A 826 18.22 18.26 -49.84
N SER A 827 16.98 17.74 -49.80
CA SER A 827 16.34 17.24 -48.58
C SER A 827 16.42 15.71 -48.50
N THR A 828 16.77 15.19 -47.33
CA THR A 828 16.87 13.76 -47.05
C THR A 828 15.59 13.21 -46.44
N ASP A 829 15.35 11.91 -46.60
CA ASP A 829 14.22 11.19 -45.98
C ASP A 829 12.83 11.79 -46.31
N VAL A 830 12.67 12.36 -47.50
CA VAL A 830 11.38 12.88 -47.99
C VAL A 830 10.46 11.72 -48.31
N VAL A 831 9.32 11.59 -47.62
CA VAL A 831 8.33 10.53 -47.92
C VAL A 831 7.74 10.76 -49.32
N VAL A 832 7.81 9.74 -50.18
CA VAL A 832 7.30 9.79 -51.57
C VAL A 832 6.16 8.80 -51.83
N GLY A 833 6.01 7.78 -50.99
CA GLY A 833 4.93 6.80 -51.07
C GLY A 833 4.97 5.80 -49.92
N ALA A 834 3.95 4.96 -49.81
CA ALA A 834 3.93 3.82 -48.90
C ALA A 834 3.29 2.61 -49.60
N LEU A 835 3.88 1.42 -49.41
CA LEU A 835 3.49 0.18 -50.08
C LEU A 835 2.95 -0.82 -49.06
N LYS A 836 1.70 -1.24 -49.23
CA LYS A 836 1.04 -2.19 -48.34
C LYS A 836 1.12 -3.60 -48.91
N PHE A 837 1.93 -4.46 -48.31
CA PHE A 837 2.09 -5.86 -48.67
C PHE A 837 1.16 -6.76 -47.84
N ARG A 838 0.68 -7.87 -48.41
CA ARG A 838 -0.12 -8.88 -47.70
C ARG A 838 0.27 -10.29 -48.14
N ALA A 839 0.78 -11.10 -47.22
CA ALA A 839 1.06 -12.52 -47.47
C ALA A 839 -0.20 -13.39 -47.24
N SER A 840 -0.31 -14.50 -47.97
CA SER A 840 -1.43 -15.45 -47.90
C SER A 840 -0.94 -16.90 -47.93
N ASN A 841 -1.70 -17.79 -47.28
CA ASN A 841 -1.42 -19.22 -47.03
C ASN A 841 -0.18 -19.50 -46.14
N GLU A 842 0.93 -18.77 -46.32
CA GLU A 842 2.09 -18.75 -45.42
C GLU A 842 2.61 -17.33 -45.14
N ALA A 843 3.66 -17.20 -44.34
CA ALA A 843 4.42 -15.95 -44.19
C ALA A 843 5.53 -15.88 -45.26
N VAL A 844 5.90 -14.68 -45.71
CA VAL A 844 6.87 -14.46 -46.79
C VAL A 844 7.97 -13.52 -46.34
N ASN A 845 9.22 -13.97 -46.38
CA ASN A 845 10.38 -13.14 -46.08
C ASN A 845 10.85 -12.46 -47.38
N LEU A 846 10.62 -11.15 -47.53
CA LEU A 846 11.07 -10.41 -48.70
C LEU A 846 12.60 -10.36 -48.77
N THR A 847 13.14 -10.60 -49.96
CA THR A 847 14.56 -10.51 -50.30
C THR A 847 14.88 -9.22 -51.06
N LYS A 848 13.94 -8.75 -51.90
CA LYS A 848 14.12 -7.59 -52.80
C LYS A 848 12.80 -6.84 -52.98
N VAL A 849 12.86 -5.51 -53.14
CA VAL A 849 11.75 -4.69 -53.65
C VAL A 849 12.28 -3.81 -54.78
N GLY A 850 11.74 -4.01 -55.99
CA GLY A 850 11.96 -3.16 -57.14
C GLY A 850 11.05 -1.93 -57.08
N LEU A 851 11.65 -0.76 -57.28
CA LEU A 851 10.99 0.53 -57.39
C LEU A 851 11.16 1.08 -58.81
N THR A 852 10.19 1.87 -59.28
CA THR A 852 10.23 2.54 -60.58
C THR A 852 9.71 3.98 -60.48
N LEU A 853 10.24 4.85 -61.32
CA LEU A 853 9.74 6.19 -61.55
C LEU A 853 8.58 6.08 -62.57
N THR A 854 7.41 6.61 -62.23
CA THR A 854 6.18 6.44 -63.02
C THR A 854 5.84 7.66 -63.88
N ASN A 855 6.18 8.87 -63.43
CA ASN A 855 5.95 10.10 -64.18
C ASN A 855 7.21 10.53 -64.97
N THR A 856 7.78 9.64 -65.78
CA THR A 856 9.10 9.82 -66.45
C THR A 856 9.18 10.98 -67.45
N ALA A 857 8.07 11.68 -67.72
CA ALA A 857 8.09 12.98 -68.39
C ALA A 857 8.66 14.12 -67.52
N SER A 858 8.70 13.93 -66.19
CA SER A 858 9.15 14.91 -65.20
C SER A 858 9.92 14.31 -64.00
N SER A 859 9.82 12.99 -63.77
CA SER A 859 10.68 12.21 -62.87
C SER A 859 11.96 11.81 -63.59
N SER A 860 13.12 11.96 -62.96
CA SER A 860 14.40 11.48 -63.47
C SER A 860 15.26 10.83 -62.38
N SER A 861 16.21 9.97 -62.77
CA SER A 861 17.24 9.45 -61.86
C SER A 861 18.13 10.56 -61.28
N SER A 862 18.26 11.70 -61.97
CA SER A 862 18.92 12.90 -61.46
C SER A 862 18.16 13.62 -60.34
N ASP A 863 16.88 13.32 -60.10
CA ASP A 863 16.06 13.99 -59.08
C ASP A 863 16.46 13.59 -57.64
N LEU A 864 17.02 12.39 -57.48
CA LEU A 864 17.28 11.75 -56.19
C LEU A 864 18.66 11.07 -56.14
N VAL A 865 19.29 11.12 -54.97
CA VAL A 865 20.50 10.35 -54.64
C VAL A 865 20.15 8.87 -54.50
N LYS A 866 19.04 8.57 -53.82
CA LYS A 866 18.52 7.21 -53.57
C LYS A 866 17.08 7.23 -53.06
N ALA A 867 16.43 6.08 -53.12
CA ALA A 867 15.25 5.78 -52.32
C ALA A 867 15.62 4.90 -51.12
N THR A 868 14.93 5.08 -49.99
CA THR A 868 15.09 4.27 -48.77
C THR A 868 13.76 3.66 -48.36
N ILE A 869 13.80 2.41 -47.88
CA ILE A 869 12.62 1.61 -47.52
C ILE A 869 12.59 1.44 -46.00
N TRP A 870 11.44 1.71 -45.38
CA TRP A 870 11.27 1.72 -43.93
C TRP A 870 10.09 0.85 -43.49
N ASN A 871 10.27 0.08 -42.42
CA ASN A 871 9.20 -0.60 -41.71
C ASN A 871 9.00 0.13 -40.37
N GLY A 872 7.94 0.93 -40.27
CA GLY A 872 7.76 1.88 -39.17
C GLY A 872 8.96 2.84 -39.06
N ALA A 873 9.57 2.91 -37.88
CA ALA A 873 10.75 3.75 -37.62
C ALA A 873 12.10 3.12 -38.06
N THR A 874 12.10 1.88 -38.56
CA THR A 874 13.33 1.14 -38.91
C THR A 874 13.57 1.18 -40.42
N LYS A 875 14.72 1.69 -40.86
CA LYS A 875 15.16 1.55 -42.27
C LYS A 875 15.55 0.09 -42.53
N VAL A 876 14.89 -0.53 -43.51
CA VAL A 876 15.05 -1.96 -43.86
C VAL A 876 15.76 -2.18 -45.20
N GLY A 877 15.98 -1.13 -46.01
CA GLY A 877 16.76 -1.23 -47.24
C GLY A 877 16.93 0.09 -47.99
N GLU A 878 17.72 0.07 -49.06
CA GLU A 878 17.99 1.21 -49.96
C GLU A 878 17.99 0.78 -51.43
N ALA A 879 17.60 1.67 -52.34
CA ALA A 879 17.61 1.47 -53.79
C ALA A 879 18.19 2.69 -54.52
N TYR A 880 19.04 2.45 -55.52
CA TYR A 880 19.78 3.50 -56.24
C TYR A 880 19.41 3.51 -57.72
N PHE A 881 18.90 4.64 -58.22
CA PHE A 881 18.57 4.84 -59.64
C PHE A 881 19.82 5.31 -60.37
N SER A 882 20.41 4.46 -61.21
CA SER A 882 21.74 4.69 -61.79
C SER A 882 21.69 5.09 -63.27
N GLY A 883 22.57 6.00 -63.69
CA GLY A 883 22.57 6.52 -65.06
C GLY A 883 21.24 7.18 -65.40
N SER A 884 20.61 6.77 -66.51
CA SER A 884 19.27 7.21 -66.93
C SER A 884 18.16 6.18 -66.63
N ASN A 885 18.39 5.22 -65.73
CA ASN A 885 17.42 4.16 -65.46
C ASN A 885 16.28 4.67 -64.58
N ALA A 886 15.04 4.55 -65.09
CA ALA A 886 13.82 4.83 -64.34
C ALA A 886 13.46 3.73 -63.32
N SER A 887 14.30 2.73 -63.10
CA SER A 887 14.01 1.59 -62.21
C SER A 887 15.23 1.22 -61.36
N ALA A 888 14.99 0.79 -60.12
CA ALA A 888 16.02 0.40 -59.16
C ALA A 888 15.55 -0.78 -58.29
N THR A 889 16.42 -1.78 -58.07
CA THR A 889 16.17 -2.87 -57.12
C THR A 889 16.78 -2.54 -55.77
N SER A 890 16.04 -2.75 -54.68
CA SER A 890 16.56 -2.51 -53.34
C SER A 890 17.50 -3.60 -52.84
N THR A 891 18.48 -3.19 -52.05
CA THR A 891 19.22 -4.06 -51.13
C THR A 891 18.56 -3.96 -49.77
N LEU A 892 17.93 -5.03 -49.29
CA LEU A 892 17.38 -5.09 -47.94
C LEU A 892 18.49 -5.43 -46.93
N THR A 893 18.62 -4.61 -45.89
CA THR A 893 19.64 -4.73 -44.83
C THR A 893 19.15 -5.52 -43.61
N SER A 894 17.89 -5.95 -43.63
CA SER A 894 17.24 -6.72 -42.58
C SER A 894 16.10 -7.56 -43.16
N ILE A 895 15.80 -8.73 -42.59
CA ILE A 895 14.69 -9.57 -43.05
C ILE A 895 13.36 -8.84 -42.86
N VAL A 896 12.62 -8.62 -43.95
CA VAL A 896 11.27 -8.05 -43.91
C VAL A 896 10.26 -9.20 -44.02
N SER A 897 9.74 -9.64 -42.86
CA SER A 897 8.85 -10.81 -42.77
C SER A 897 7.37 -10.42 -42.84
N LEU A 898 6.74 -10.66 -43.98
CA LEU A 898 5.30 -10.49 -44.20
C LEU A 898 4.55 -11.62 -43.50
N GLN A 899 3.81 -11.31 -42.43
CA GLN A 899 3.05 -12.31 -41.68
C GLN A 899 1.83 -12.81 -42.46
N LYS A 900 1.52 -14.11 -42.34
CA LYS A 900 0.37 -14.76 -42.99
C LYS A 900 -0.91 -13.95 -42.70
N ASN A 901 -1.69 -13.68 -43.75
CA ASN A 901 -2.98 -13.00 -43.70
C ASN A 901 -2.98 -11.61 -43.01
N THR A 902 -1.82 -10.97 -42.94
CA THR A 902 -1.61 -9.67 -42.26
C THR A 902 -1.09 -8.63 -43.26
N ASP A 903 -1.53 -7.39 -43.12
CA ASP A 903 -1.04 -6.27 -43.94
C ASP A 903 0.22 -5.66 -43.29
N VAL A 904 1.26 -5.40 -44.08
CA VAL A 904 2.52 -4.81 -43.65
C VAL A 904 2.85 -3.63 -44.58
N THR A 905 2.89 -2.42 -44.02
CA THR A 905 3.16 -1.20 -44.77
C THR A 905 4.64 -0.83 -44.72
N LEU A 906 5.26 -0.67 -45.89
CA LEU A 906 6.63 -0.19 -46.05
C LEU A 906 6.63 1.23 -46.61
N THR A 907 7.16 2.19 -45.85
CA THR A 907 7.27 3.59 -46.29
C THR A 907 8.47 3.76 -47.21
N ILE A 908 8.24 4.36 -48.38
CA ILE A 908 9.28 4.74 -49.33
C ILE A 908 9.61 6.22 -49.14
N LYS A 909 10.89 6.51 -48.90
CA LYS A 909 11.42 7.88 -48.85
C LYS A 909 12.47 8.08 -49.93
N ALA A 910 12.78 9.32 -50.27
CA ALA A 910 13.84 9.71 -51.18
C ALA A 910 14.77 10.74 -50.54
N ASP A 911 16.07 10.61 -50.84
CA ASP A 911 17.06 11.66 -50.60
C ASP A 911 17.19 12.44 -51.92
N LEU A 912 16.79 13.72 -51.93
CA LEU A 912 16.70 14.53 -53.15
C LEU A 912 18.04 15.20 -53.49
N ASN A 913 18.34 15.32 -54.79
CA ASN A 913 19.48 16.12 -55.24
C ASN A 913 19.21 17.63 -55.09
N ASN A 914 20.27 18.43 -55.16
CA ASN A 914 20.19 19.89 -55.24
C ASN A 914 19.65 20.36 -56.60
N VAL A 915 19.13 21.59 -56.63
CA VAL A 915 18.72 22.29 -57.86
C VAL A 915 19.59 23.53 -58.05
N GLY A 916 20.23 23.66 -59.22
CA GLY A 916 20.91 24.88 -59.63
C GLY A 916 22.06 24.71 -60.63
N THR A 917 22.83 25.79 -60.80
CA THR A 917 23.92 25.87 -61.78
C THR A 917 25.06 24.91 -61.43
N GLY A 918 25.23 23.86 -62.24
CA GLY A 918 26.25 22.82 -62.03
C GLY A 918 25.81 21.65 -61.14
N GLU A 919 24.56 21.66 -60.66
CA GLU A 919 23.96 20.55 -59.92
C GLU A 919 23.36 19.51 -60.87
N ALA A 920 23.01 18.34 -60.33
CA ALA A 920 22.38 17.25 -61.08
C ALA A 920 20.99 17.62 -61.67
N VAL A 921 20.29 18.59 -61.07
CA VAL A 921 19.01 19.13 -61.54
C VAL A 921 19.19 20.62 -61.84
N ALA A 922 18.99 21.05 -63.09
CA ALA A 922 19.28 22.41 -63.52
C ALA A 922 18.20 23.45 -63.13
N PHE A 923 16.95 23.02 -62.97
CA PHE A 923 15.81 23.90 -62.69
C PHE A 923 14.76 23.23 -61.77
N SER A 924 13.93 24.04 -61.11
CA SER A 924 12.87 23.54 -60.21
C SER A 924 11.64 23.02 -60.96
N GLY A 925 10.79 22.26 -60.28
CA GLY A 925 9.48 21.83 -60.78
C GLY A 925 9.40 20.38 -61.26
N HIS A 926 10.43 19.55 -61.05
CA HIS A 926 10.41 18.11 -61.33
C HIS A 926 9.38 17.38 -60.44
N LEU A 927 8.64 16.41 -60.99
CA LEU A 927 7.70 15.57 -60.24
C LEU A 927 8.32 14.20 -59.99
N LEU A 928 8.83 13.97 -58.79
CA LEU A 928 9.35 12.67 -58.39
C LEU A 928 8.20 11.80 -57.86
N ALA A 929 7.75 10.84 -58.67
CA ALA A 929 6.86 9.77 -58.26
C ALA A 929 7.65 8.46 -58.20
N VAL A 930 7.56 7.72 -57.08
CA VAL A 930 8.32 6.48 -56.84
C VAL A 930 7.36 5.39 -56.43
N ASP A 931 7.24 4.37 -57.27
CA ASP A 931 6.20 3.35 -57.20
C ASP A 931 6.78 1.93 -57.24
N TYR A 932 5.94 0.96 -56.88
CA TYR A 932 6.24 -0.46 -56.95
C TYR A 932 6.45 -0.94 -58.40
N LEU A 933 7.55 -1.63 -58.64
CA LEU A 933 7.82 -2.32 -59.92
C LEU A 933 7.63 -3.83 -59.80
N ASN A 934 8.28 -4.44 -58.81
CA ASN A 934 8.26 -5.87 -58.52
C ASN A 934 8.82 -6.12 -57.10
N SER A 935 8.76 -7.35 -56.64
CA SER A 935 9.47 -7.79 -55.44
C SER A 935 9.64 -9.30 -55.46
N GLU A 936 10.51 -9.78 -54.58
CA GLU A 936 10.85 -11.19 -54.43
C GLU A 936 10.92 -11.50 -52.94
N GLY A 937 10.48 -12.68 -52.55
CA GLY A 937 10.66 -13.22 -51.21
C GLY A 937 10.62 -14.74 -51.19
N THR A 938 10.91 -15.31 -50.03
CA THR A 938 10.88 -16.76 -49.80
C THR A 938 9.75 -17.11 -48.83
N GLY A 939 8.91 -18.08 -49.21
CA GLY A 939 7.90 -18.66 -48.33
C GLY A 939 8.55 -19.30 -47.10
N ALA A 940 8.12 -18.88 -45.90
CA ALA A 940 8.75 -19.27 -44.65
C ALA A 940 8.52 -20.74 -44.25
N SER A 941 7.55 -21.41 -44.89
CA SER A 941 7.25 -22.84 -44.68
C SER A 941 7.54 -23.67 -45.92
N SER A 942 7.26 -23.16 -47.12
CA SER A 942 7.48 -23.88 -48.38
C SER A 942 8.89 -23.78 -48.94
N GLY A 943 9.70 -22.81 -48.47
CA GLY A 943 11.00 -22.47 -49.07
C GLY A 943 10.91 -21.93 -50.51
N SER A 944 9.71 -21.75 -51.05
CA SER A 944 9.50 -21.39 -52.45
C SER A 944 9.67 -19.89 -52.69
N THR A 945 10.21 -19.51 -53.85
CA THR A 945 10.26 -18.10 -54.26
C THR A 945 8.86 -17.60 -54.61
N ILE A 946 8.42 -16.54 -53.91
CA ILE A 946 7.13 -15.88 -54.08
C ILE A 946 7.39 -14.48 -54.62
N TYR A 947 6.63 -14.10 -55.65
CA TYR A 947 6.67 -12.77 -56.26
C TYR A 947 5.35 -12.05 -55.93
N PRO A 948 5.34 -11.08 -55.00
CA PRO A 948 4.14 -10.32 -54.67
C PRO A 948 3.57 -9.59 -55.90
N SER A 949 2.26 -9.73 -56.13
CA SER A 949 1.59 -9.14 -57.29
C SER A 949 0.77 -7.90 -56.95
N GLY A 950 0.75 -6.93 -57.86
CA GLY A 950 0.04 -5.66 -57.66
C GLY A 950 0.80 -4.47 -58.25
N SER A 951 0.37 -3.26 -57.89
CA SER A 951 0.93 -1.99 -58.38
C SER A 951 0.66 -0.87 -57.37
N SER A 952 1.36 0.26 -57.55
CA SER A 952 1.07 1.52 -56.86
C SER A 952 1.06 2.68 -57.86
N ALA A 953 0.45 3.79 -57.46
CA ALA A 953 0.45 5.04 -58.23
C ALA A 953 0.50 6.23 -57.25
N SER A 954 1.71 6.59 -56.83
CA SER A 954 1.99 7.68 -55.91
C SER A 954 1.58 9.04 -56.49
N SER A 955 1.16 9.98 -55.64
CA SER A 955 0.92 11.37 -56.08
C SER A 955 2.21 12.11 -56.47
N GLY A 956 3.35 11.58 -56.01
CA GLY A 956 4.67 12.19 -56.14
C GLY A 956 4.85 13.48 -55.33
N VAL A 957 6.10 13.93 -55.27
CA VAL A 957 6.50 15.20 -54.66
C VAL A 957 7.12 16.12 -55.71
N ARG A 958 6.83 17.42 -55.64
CA ARG A 958 7.39 18.41 -56.56
C ARG A 958 8.62 19.07 -55.98
N ILE A 959 9.77 18.81 -56.58
CA ILE A 959 11.06 19.33 -56.15
C ILE A 959 11.19 20.79 -56.56
N MET A 960 11.44 21.67 -55.59
CA MET A 960 11.72 23.09 -55.77
C MET A 960 13.01 23.44 -55.04
N LYS A 961 13.81 24.39 -55.52
CA LYS A 961 15.01 24.85 -54.77
C LYS A 961 14.65 25.53 -53.44
N SER A 962 13.57 26.29 -53.44
CA SER A 962 12.86 26.84 -52.29
C SER A 962 11.39 26.97 -52.64
N PHE A 963 10.50 27.07 -51.66
CA PHE A 963 9.07 27.29 -51.89
C PHE A 963 8.44 28.16 -50.79
N PRO A 964 7.33 28.85 -51.07
CA PRO A 964 6.67 29.70 -50.09
C PRO A 964 5.77 28.89 -49.15
N THR A 965 5.66 29.34 -47.91
CA THR A 965 4.59 28.96 -46.98
C THR A 965 3.82 30.21 -46.58
N PHE A 966 2.49 30.15 -46.70
CA PHE A 966 1.57 31.22 -46.34
C PHE A 966 0.99 31.02 -44.95
N ALA A 967 0.70 32.13 -44.26
CA ALA A 967 -0.13 32.13 -43.08
C ALA A 967 -0.91 33.44 -42.96
N LEU A 968 -2.12 33.38 -42.39
CA LEU A 968 -2.81 34.57 -41.92
C LEU A 968 -2.06 35.20 -40.74
N ASP A 969 -2.12 36.52 -40.64
CA ASP A 969 -1.68 37.26 -39.46
C ASP A 969 -2.92 37.80 -38.72
N SER A 970 -3.13 37.35 -37.49
CA SER A 970 -4.36 37.61 -36.73
C SER A 970 -4.50 39.03 -36.21
N THR A 971 -3.55 39.95 -36.46
CA THR A 971 -3.59 41.32 -35.91
C THR A 971 -4.75 42.17 -36.45
N ILE A 972 -5.33 41.86 -37.61
CA ILE A 972 -6.60 42.47 -38.10
C ILE A 972 -7.62 41.47 -38.64
N ASN A 973 -7.26 40.19 -38.81
CA ASN A 973 -8.18 39.22 -39.42
C ASN A 973 -9.24 38.79 -38.42
N GLY A 974 -10.52 38.97 -38.75
CA GLY A 974 -11.63 38.72 -37.82
C GLY A 974 -11.93 39.86 -36.85
N THR A 975 -11.30 41.03 -36.99
CA THR A 975 -11.58 42.22 -36.15
C THR A 975 -12.63 43.14 -36.79
N THR A 976 -13.30 43.92 -35.93
CA THR A 976 -14.13 45.07 -36.32
C THR A 976 -13.29 46.24 -36.83
N GLY A 977 -13.94 47.29 -37.35
CA GLY A 977 -13.28 48.53 -37.78
C GLY A 977 -12.90 48.61 -39.26
N LEU A 978 -13.80 48.20 -40.17
CA LEU A 978 -13.64 48.37 -41.63
C LEU A 978 -13.22 49.78 -42.07
N THR A 979 -13.55 50.83 -41.31
CA THR A 979 -13.24 52.23 -41.63
C THR A 979 -11.74 52.58 -41.61
N ASP A 980 -10.86 51.69 -41.11
CA ASP A 980 -9.41 51.86 -41.21
C ASP A 980 -8.83 51.53 -42.61
N GLY A 981 -9.64 51.01 -43.53
CA GLY A 981 -9.27 50.69 -44.91
C GLY A 981 -8.39 49.44 -45.08
N ARG A 982 -8.12 48.68 -44.01
CA ARG A 982 -7.32 47.44 -44.04
C ARG A 982 -8.26 46.24 -44.10
N LEU A 983 -7.94 45.25 -44.94
CA LEU A 983 -8.90 44.22 -45.33
C LEU A 983 -8.46 42.80 -44.99
N MET A 984 -7.15 42.52 -45.02
CA MET A 984 -6.56 41.22 -44.67
C MET A 984 -5.08 41.41 -44.41
N ARG A 985 -4.53 40.74 -43.39
CA ARG A 985 -3.08 40.58 -43.22
C ARG A 985 -2.65 39.14 -43.42
N PHE A 986 -1.56 38.93 -44.13
CA PHE A 986 -0.93 37.63 -44.28
C PHE A 986 0.59 37.78 -44.27
N LYS A 987 1.29 36.67 -44.12
CA LYS A 987 2.75 36.59 -44.21
C LYS A 987 3.14 35.44 -45.13
N VAL A 988 4.27 35.61 -45.80
CA VAL A 988 4.88 34.57 -46.64
C VAL A 988 6.30 34.35 -46.17
N THR A 989 6.62 33.10 -45.89
CA THR A 989 7.93 32.64 -45.44
C THR A 989 8.56 31.80 -46.55
N ALA A 990 9.83 32.04 -46.89
CA ALA A 990 10.57 31.16 -47.79
C ALA A 990 11.17 30.00 -47.00
N ASP A 991 11.33 28.84 -47.65
CA ASP A 991 12.05 27.73 -47.04
C ASP A 991 13.52 28.09 -46.71
N ALA A 992 14.09 27.39 -45.72
CA ALA A 992 15.45 27.61 -45.25
C ALA A 992 16.53 27.26 -46.31
N LYS A 993 16.20 26.46 -47.34
CA LYS A 993 17.16 26.05 -48.38
C LYS A 993 17.48 27.13 -49.42
N GLY A 994 16.66 28.18 -49.57
CA GLY A 994 16.94 29.25 -50.51
C GLY A 994 15.96 30.43 -50.49
N PRO A 995 16.35 31.61 -51.01
CA PRO A 995 15.43 32.73 -51.19
C PRO A 995 14.45 32.46 -52.33
N LEU A 996 13.28 33.11 -52.32
CA LEU A 996 12.29 33.03 -53.40
C LEU A 996 11.81 34.41 -53.85
N GLY A 997 11.48 34.53 -55.13
CA GLY A 997 10.87 35.73 -55.71
C GLY A 997 9.34 35.66 -55.70
N ILE A 998 8.65 36.80 -55.58
CA ILE A 998 7.20 36.92 -55.84
C ILE A 998 6.97 38.07 -56.83
N THR A 999 6.08 37.88 -57.79
CA THR A 999 5.84 38.84 -58.87
C THR A 999 4.35 39.17 -59.11
N GLN A 1000 3.43 38.34 -58.60
CA GLN A 1000 1.99 38.57 -58.71
C GLN A 1000 1.23 37.88 -57.57
N PHE A 1001 0.20 38.55 -57.04
CA PHE A 1001 -0.87 37.96 -56.23
C PHE A 1001 -2.22 38.21 -56.92
N ALA A 1002 -3.29 37.55 -56.46
CA ALA A 1002 -4.64 37.94 -56.84
C ALA A 1002 -5.62 37.73 -55.67
N LEU A 1003 -6.61 38.61 -55.63
CA LEU A 1003 -7.62 38.72 -54.58
C LEU A 1003 -9.01 38.54 -55.19
N ASN A 1004 -9.93 38.03 -54.40
CA ASN A 1004 -11.37 38.13 -54.63
C ASN A 1004 -12.03 38.66 -53.35
N LEU A 1005 -13.00 39.56 -53.49
CA LEU A 1005 -13.67 40.22 -52.38
C LEU A 1005 -15.17 39.97 -52.48
N ALA A 1006 -15.79 39.60 -51.35
CA ALA A 1006 -17.23 39.50 -51.20
C ALA A 1006 -17.67 40.43 -50.06
N THR A 1007 -18.66 41.29 -50.31
CA THR A 1007 -19.15 42.29 -49.34
C THR A 1007 -20.65 42.10 -49.06
N THR A 1008 -21.15 42.71 -47.99
CA THR A 1008 -22.60 42.78 -47.72
C THR A 1008 -23.17 44.14 -48.13
N THR A 1009 -23.12 45.14 -47.24
CA THR A 1009 -23.64 46.50 -47.48
C THR A 1009 -22.54 47.54 -47.70
N ALA A 1010 -21.28 47.21 -47.41
CA ALA A 1010 -20.14 48.04 -47.75
C ALA A 1010 -19.72 47.84 -49.22
N SER A 1011 -19.25 48.91 -49.84
CA SER A 1011 -18.53 48.90 -51.11
C SER A 1011 -17.06 49.22 -50.86
N VAL A 1012 -16.19 48.54 -51.62
CA VAL A 1012 -14.74 48.69 -51.57
C VAL A 1012 -14.27 49.17 -52.94
N THR A 1013 -13.29 50.08 -52.99
CA THR A 1013 -12.60 50.48 -54.22
C THR A 1013 -11.09 50.59 -53.96
N ASN A 1014 -10.29 50.81 -55.02
CA ASN A 1014 -8.84 51.07 -54.92
C ASN A 1014 -8.11 49.98 -54.11
N VAL A 1015 -8.36 48.71 -54.45
CA VAL A 1015 -7.84 47.55 -53.70
C VAL A 1015 -6.42 47.24 -54.15
N THR A 1016 -5.48 47.22 -53.20
CA THR A 1016 -4.09 46.82 -53.47
C THR A 1016 -3.45 46.14 -52.25
N ILE A 1017 -2.26 45.58 -52.43
CA ILE A 1017 -1.47 44.93 -51.39
C ILE A 1017 -0.26 45.80 -51.06
N TYR A 1018 0.02 45.96 -49.78
CA TYR A 1018 1.21 46.61 -49.23
C TYR A 1018 2.15 45.54 -48.65
N GLY A 1019 3.42 45.57 -49.04
CA GLY A 1019 4.47 44.62 -48.62
C GLY A 1019 5.50 45.25 -47.69
N PHE A 1020 5.77 44.56 -46.58
CA PHE A 1020 6.65 45.00 -45.49
C PHE A 1020 7.73 43.95 -45.17
N SER A 1021 8.86 44.44 -44.69
CA SER A 1021 10.02 43.65 -44.27
C SER A 1021 9.94 43.19 -42.81
N ASP A 1022 9.07 43.80 -42.00
CA ASP A 1022 8.92 43.62 -40.56
C ASP A 1022 7.49 43.24 -40.14
N SER A 1023 7.34 42.63 -38.96
CA SER A 1023 6.05 42.22 -38.41
C SER A 1023 5.19 43.35 -37.83
N ALA A 1024 5.72 44.57 -37.71
CA ALA A 1024 4.93 45.73 -37.28
C ALA A 1024 4.29 46.48 -38.45
N TYR A 1025 4.51 46.02 -39.71
CA TYR A 1025 3.98 46.64 -40.93
C TYR A 1025 4.45 48.10 -41.06
N SER A 1026 5.74 48.34 -40.77
CA SER A 1026 6.31 49.68 -40.59
C SER A 1026 7.43 50.04 -41.58
N GLN A 1027 8.14 49.04 -42.11
CA GLN A 1027 9.25 49.19 -43.05
C GLN A 1027 8.89 48.51 -44.37
N ALA A 1028 8.49 49.32 -45.36
CA ALA A 1028 8.20 48.88 -46.72
C ALA A 1028 9.35 48.01 -47.31
N ILE A 1029 9.00 47.06 -48.18
CA ILE A 1029 9.99 46.29 -48.93
C ILE A 1029 10.76 47.24 -49.88
N SER A 1030 12.08 47.10 -49.96
CA SER A 1030 12.91 47.89 -50.86
C SER A 1030 12.74 47.46 -52.33
N GLY A 1031 12.77 48.42 -53.26
CA GLY A 1031 12.67 48.19 -54.71
C GLY A 1031 11.26 48.30 -55.31
N ILE A 1032 10.24 48.43 -54.46
CA ILE A 1032 8.86 48.82 -54.83
C ILE A 1032 8.63 50.29 -54.45
N SER A 1033 7.39 50.72 -54.19
CA SER A 1033 7.09 52.08 -53.72
C SER A 1033 7.66 52.37 -52.32
N THR A 1034 7.85 53.66 -51.99
CA THR A 1034 8.25 54.11 -50.65
C THR A 1034 7.18 53.86 -49.59
N SER A 1035 5.92 53.72 -49.99
CA SER A 1035 4.78 53.41 -49.10
C SER A 1035 4.60 51.90 -48.90
N GLY A 1036 5.27 51.08 -49.71
CA GLY A 1036 5.19 49.62 -49.70
C GLY A 1036 4.05 49.04 -50.53
N ASP A 1037 3.24 49.84 -51.24
CA ASP A 1037 2.29 49.30 -52.22
C ASP A 1037 3.04 48.54 -53.33
N LEU A 1038 2.44 47.43 -53.76
CA LEU A 1038 3.04 46.58 -54.79
C LEU A 1038 2.79 47.08 -56.22
N GLN A 1039 1.84 48.00 -56.44
CA GLN A 1039 1.37 48.39 -57.77
C GLN A 1039 1.15 49.91 -57.86
N ALA A 1040 2.06 50.62 -58.52
CA ALA A 1040 2.21 52.09 -58.46
C ALA A 1040 1.19 52.90 -59.31
N THR A 1041 0.20 52.25 -59.90
CA THR A 1041 -0.93 52.88 -60.61
C THR A 1041 -2.23 52.45 -60.00
N ASP A 1042 -3.08 53.41 -59.60
CA ASP A 1042 -4.42 53.19 -59.05
C ASP A 1042 -5.33 52.46 -60.05
N ASP A 1043 -5.34 51.13 -59.98
CA ASP A 1043 -6.22 50.30 -60.80
C ASP A 1043 -7.62 50.28 -60.18
N ALA A 1044 -8.46 51.21 -60.62
CA ALA A 1044 -9.78 51.51 -60.08
C ALA A 1044 -10.84 50.43 -60.40
N THR A 1045 -10.54 49.17 -60.10
CA THR A 1045 -11.45 48.04 -60.27
C THR A 1045 -12.48 47.99 -59.13
N VAL A 1046 -13.74 48.23 -59.49
CA VAL A 1046 -14.90 48.09 -58.59
C VAL A 1046 -15.24 46.59 -58.43
N PRO A 1047 -15.48 46.08 -57.21
CA PRO A 1047 -16.03 44.75 -56.99
C PRO A 1047 -17.44 44.63 -57.60
N GLY A 1048 -17.50 44.06 -58.81
CA GLY A 1048 -18.74 43.71 -59.50
C GLY A 1048 -18.73 42.23 -59.89
N THR A 1049 -17.82 41.84 -60.79
CA THR A 1049 -17.62 40.46 -61.26
C THR A 1049 -16.17 40.22 -61.67
N GLY A 1050 -15.29 39.77 -60.77
CA GLY A 1050 -13.90 39.48 -61.14
C GLY A 1050 -12.94 39.14 -59.99
N ASN A 1051 -11.69 38.87 -60.38
CA ASN A 1051 -10.53 38.76 -59.49
C ASN A 1051 -9.67 40.02 -59.67
N VAL A 1052 -9.20 40.62 -58.56
CA VAL A 1052 -8.26 41.74 -58.57
C VAL A 1052 -6.85 41.17 -58.59
N VAL A 1053 -6.14 41.29 -59.71
CA VAL A 1053 -4.75 40.84 -59.85
C VAL A 1053 -3.82 41.98 -59.44
N VAL A 1054 -2.91 41.72 -58.50
CA VAL A 1054 -1.95 42.71 -57.98
C VAL A 1054 -0.55 42.30 -58.43
N GLY A 1055 -0.02 42.99 -59.43
CA GLY A 1055 1.29 42.76 -60.02
C GLY A 1055 2.36 43.64 -59.37
N VAL A 1056 3.51 43.06 -59.03
CA VAL A 1056 4.62 43.81 -58.39
C VAL A 1056 5.30 44.76 -59.39
N THR A 1057 5.34 46.05 -59.09
CA THR A 1057 6.00 47.12 -59.86
C THR A 1057 6.93 47.99 -59.00
N THR A 1058 7.92 48.64 -59.62
CA THR A 1058 8.68 49.75 -59.00
C THR A 1058 7.82 51.01 -58.89
N SER A 1059 8.30 52.03 -58.16
CA SER A 1059 7.69 53.37 -58.09
C SER A 1059 7.51 54.07 -59.46
N ALA A 1060 8.17 53.57 -60.51
CA ALA A 1060 8.06 54.06 -61.89
C ALA A 1060 7.10 53.19 -62.74
N GLY A 1061 6.23 52.39 -62.11
CA GLY A 1061 5.29 51.48 -62.77
C GLY A 1061 5.94 50.30 -63.50
N THR A 1062 7.26 50.13 -63.42
CA THR A 1062 7.97 49.07 -64.14
C THR A 1062 7.82 47.74 -63.42
N ALA A 1063 7.33 46.72 -64.12
CA ALA A 1063 7.06 45.41 -63.55
C ALA A 1063 8.35 44.73 -63.01
N THR A 1064 8.34 44.31 -61.74
CA THR A 1064 9.50 43.76 -61.02
C THR A 1064 9.12 42.55 -60.14
N SER A 1065 10.01 42.06 -59.27
CA SER A 1065 9.73 41.04 -58.24
C SER A 1065 10.22 41.48 -56.86
N ILE A 1066 9.53 41.07 -55.80
CA ILE A 1066 10.03 41.17 -54.42
C ILE A 1066 10.74 39.87 -54.05
N GLN A 1067 11.77 39.95 -53.21
CA GLN A 1067 12.54 38.79 -52.76
C GLN A 1067 12.32 38.52 -51.26
N ILE A 1068 12.06 37.25 -50.94
CA ILE A 1068 11.98 36.73 -49.58
C ILE A 1068 13.29 35.95 -49.31
N PRO A 1069 14.12 36.37 -48.34
CA PRO A 1069 15.36 35.66 -47.98
C PRO A 1069 15.10 34.22 -47.52
N ALA A 1070 16.07 33.32 -47.67
CA ALA A 1070 15.99 31.94 -47.18
C ALA A 1070 15.63 31.88 -45.69
N GLY A 1071 14.59 31.12 -45.32
CA GLY A 1071 14.02 31.07 -43.97
C GLY A 1071 13.39 32.38 -43.47
N GLY A 1072 13.47 33.45 -44.27
CA GLY A 1072 12.97 34.77 -43.95
C GLY A 1072 11.48 34.91 -44.26
N THR A 1073 10.86 35.93 -43.66
CA THR A 1073 9.44 36.25 -43.84
C THR A 1073 9.27 37.65 -44.43
N ARG A 1074 8.20 37.82 -45.22
CA ARG A 1074 7.64 39.12 -45.62
C ARG A 1074 6.17 39.20 -45.20
N TYR A 1075 5.73 40.41 -44.87
CA TYR A 1075 4.43 40.68 -44.27
C TYR A 1075 3.61 41.52 -45.24
N PHE A 1076 2.33 41.20 -45.40
CA PHE A 1076 1.48 41.76 -46.44
C PHE A 1076 0.14 42.21 -45.87
N GLU A 1077 -0.28 43.42 -46.21
CA GLU A 1077 -1.57 44.01 -45.81
C GLU A 1077 -2.36 44.41 -47.05
N VAL A 1078 -3.51 43.78 -47.26
CA VAL A 1078 -4.49 44.22 -48.26
C VAL A 1078 -5.18 45.48 -47.73
N ARG A 1079 -5.27 46.52 -48.56
CA ARG A 1079 -6.03 47.74 -48.27
C ARG A 1079 -7.03 48.04 -49.38
N GLY A 1080 -8.04 48.84 -49.05
CA GLY A 1080 -9.01 49.41 -49.99
C GLY A 1080 -9.76 50.60 -49.39
N SER A 1081 -10.27 51.47 -50.25
CA SER A 1081 -11.13 52.59 -49.87
C SER A 1081 -12.55 52.06 -49.58
N ILE A 1082 -13.15 52.41 -48.44
CA ILE A 1082 -14.41 51.82 -47.97
C ILE A 1082 -15.52 52.88 -47.92
N SER A 1083 -16.70 52.54 -48.44
CA SER A 1083 -17.93 53.32 -48.25
C SER A 1083 -19.12 52.40 -47.96
N GLY A 1084 -20.24 52.95 -47.46
CA GLY A 1084 -21.39 52.14 -47.01
C GLY A 1084 -21.14 51.33 -45.72
N SER A 1085 -20.03 51.56 -45.02
CA SER A 1085 -19.71 50.87 -43.75
C SER A 1085 -20.66 51.31 -42.64
N ALA A 1086 -21.62 50.45 -42.30
CA ALA A 1086 -22.59 50.61 -41.22
C ALA A 1086 -22.74 49.28 -40.45
N THR A 1087 -23.40 49.28 -39.29
CA THR A 1087 -23.60 48.08 -38.46
C THR A 1087 -24.16 46.90 -39.28
N GLY A 1088 -23.44 45.78 -39.29
CA GLY A 1088 -23.77 44.60 -40.11
C GLY A 1088 -23.08 44.53 -41.48
N ALA A 1089 -22.35 45.59 -41.88
CA ALA A 1089 -21.45 45.54 -43.03
C ALA A 1089 -20.26 44.61 -42.77
N SER A 1090 -19.89 43.81 -43.75
CA SER A 1090 -18.67 43.00 -43.75
C SER A 1090 -18.00 42.96 -45.12
N VAL A 1091 -16.69 42.70 -45.10
CA VAL A 1091 -15.86 42.43 -46.28
C VAL A 1091 -15.09 41.15 -46.01
N THR A 1092 -15.32 40.13 -46.83
CA THR A 1092 -14.50 38.92 -46.88
C THR A 1092 -13.50 39.04 -48.01
N THR A 1093 -12.23 39.07 -47.66
CA THR A 1093 -11.09 39.16 -48.59
C THR A 1093 -10.46 37.79 -48.71
N LYS A 1094 -10.30 37.31 -49.95
CA LYS A 1094 -9.74 35.99 -50.26
C LYS A 1094 -8.55 36.15 -51.20
N LEU A 1095 -7.37 35.81 -50.70
CA LEU A 1095 -6.17 35.59 -51.50
C LEU A 1095 -6.32 34.27 -52.28
N LEU A 1096 -6.07 34.28 -53.58
CA LEU A 1096 -6.33 33.16 -54.47
C LEU A 1096 -5.13 32.21 -54.58
N GLY A 1097 -5.40 30.91 -54.50
CA GLY A 1097 -4.45 29.83 -54.81
C GLY A 1097 -4.80 29.12 -56.12
N SER A 1098 -3.85 28.38 -56.68
CA SER A 1098 -4.03 27.71 -57.99
C SER A 1098 -4.55 26.28 -57.85
N SER A 1099 -5.35 25.84 -58.83
CA SER A 1099 -6.01 24.53 -58.87
C SER A 1099 -5.20 23.43 -59.58
N ALA A 1100 -4.22 23.80 -60.39
CA ALA A 1100 -3.30 22.89 -61.08
C ALA A 1100 -1.90 23.53 -61.21
N PHE A 1101 -0.85 22.70 -61.29
CA PHE A 1101 0.50 23.16 -61.58
C PHE A 1101 0.61 23.65 -63.04
N PRO A 1102 1.48 24.62 -63.38
CA PRO A 1102 1.68 25.04 -64.76
C PRO A 1102 2.11 23.90 -65.68
N SER A 1103 1.68 23.98 -66.95
CA SER A 1103 2.08 23.04 -67.99
C SER A 1103 2.66 23.78 -69.19
N THR A 1104 3.91 23.46 -69.53
CA THR A 1104 4.55 23.78 -70.81
C THR A 1104 4.43 22.58 -71.74
N ALA A 1105 4.25 22.81 -73.04
CA ALA A 1105 3.97 21.74 -73.99
C ALA A 1105 5.19 20.83 -74.27
N ALA A 1106 5.24 19.69 -73.55
CA ALA A 1106 5.81 18.41 -73.96
C ALA A 1106 7.25 18.36 -74.54
N ALA A 1107 8.26 18.21 -73.66
CA ALA A 1107 9.46 17.41 -73.94
C ALA A 1107 10.13 16.97 -72.61
N VAL A 1108 10.83 15.83 -72.61
CA VAL A 1108 11.71 15.46 -71.49
C VAL A 1108 12.86 16.46 -71.44
N GLY A 1109 13.06 17.11 -70.28
CA GLY A 1109 14.03 18.19 -70.12
C GLY A 1109 13.53 19.60 -70.45
N ALA A 1110 12.26 19.76 -70.85
CA ALA A 1110 11.62 21.08 -70.87
C ALA A 1110 11.35 21.56 -69.45
N ASN A 1111 11.67 22.82 -69.17
CA ASN A 1111 11.41 23.44 -67.88
C ASN A 1111 9.90 23.68 -67.69
N PRO A 1112 9.23 23.10 -66.67
CA PRO A 1112 7.79 23.19 -66.49
C PRO A 1112 7.34 24.51 -65.84
N LEU A 1113 8.26 25.44 -65.60
CA LEU A 1113 8.01 26.77 -65.07
C LEU A 1113 7.55 27.72 -66.19
N LEU A 1114 6.72 28.68 -65.81
CA LEU A 1114 6.21 29.79 -66.61
C LEU A 1114 7.33 30.74 -67.03
N ILE A 1115 7.18 31.33 -68.22
CA ILE A 1115 7.88 32.54 -68.67
C ILE A 1115 6.96 33.72 -68.37
N ALA A 1116 7.43 34.77 -67.71
CA ALA A 1116 6.64 35.97 -67.44
C ALA A 1116 7.06 37.15 -68.32
N SER A 1117 6.11 37.71 -69.09
CA SER A 1117 6.35 38.95 -69.84
C SER A 1117 6.27 40.18 -68.91
N ALA A 1118 6.66 41.34 -69.43
CA ALA A 1118 6.59 42.61 -68.69
C ALA A 1118 5.16 43.12 -68.43
N SER A 1119 4.13 42.48 -69.02
CA SER A 1119 2.74 42.97 -69.03
C SER A 1119 1.74 41.89 -68.60
N GLY A 1120 1.80 41.49 -67.33
CA GLY A 1120 0.80 40.66 -66.65
C GLY A 1120 0.91 39.14 -66.91
N VAL A 1121 0.85 38.34 -65.83
CA VAL A 1121 0.74 36.87 -65.90
C VAL A 1121 -0.70 36.47 -65.53
N SER A 1122 -1.68 37.12 -66.16
CA SER A 1122 -3.10 36.98 -65.84
C SER A 1122 -3.77 35.90 -66.70
N SER A 1123 -3.89 34.69 -66.15
CA SER A 1123 -4.87 33.68 -66.56
C SER A 1123 -5.73 33.28 -65.36
N SER A 1124 -6.81 32.52 -65.58
CA SER A 1124 -7.65 31.97 -64.49
C SER A 1124 -6.87 31.13 -63.48
N ASP A 1125 -5.76 30.53 -63.91
CA ASP A 1125 -5.08 29.47 -63.18
C ASP A 1125 -3.77 29.97 -62.51
N ASN A 1126 -3.21 31.08 -63.01
CA ASN A 1126 -1.95 31.68 -62.54
C ASN A 1126 -2.19 32.89 -61.62
N VAL A 1127 -3.07 32.70 -60.63
CA VAL A 1127 -3.54 33.75 -59.73
C VAL A 1127 -2.50 34.27 -58.72
N PHE A 1128 -1.61 33.40 -58.24
CA PHE A 1128 -0.41 33.78 -57.47
C PHE A 1128 0.81 33.30 -58.25
N VAL A 1129 1.85 34.14 -58.41
CA VAL A 1129 3.04 33.82 -59.22
C VAL A 1129 4.33 34.18 -58.49
N TRP A 1130 5.21 33.18 -58.35
CA TRP A 1130 6.44 33.22 -57.57
C TRP A 1130 7.56 32.40 -58.24
N SER A 1131 8.81 32.59 -57.82
CA SER A 1131 10.01 31.93 -58.38
C SER A 1131 10.81 31.25 -57.27
N PRO A 1132 11.26 30.00 -57.46
CA PRO A 1132 12.18 29.31 -56.55
C PRO A 1132 13.66 29.77 -56.69
N ASN A 1133 13.96 30.76 -57.54
CA ASN A 1133 15.32 31.23 -57.86
C ASN A 1133 16.28 30.08 -58.25
N SER A 1134 15.86 29.22 -59.17
CA SER A 1134 16.47 27.91 -59.44
C SER A 1134 17.98 27.97 -59.70
N THR A 1135 18.45 28.95 -60.48
CA THR A 1135 19.88 29.19 -60.71
C THR A 1135 20.34 30.40 -59.90
N THR A 1136 19.94 31.59 -60.34
CA THR A 1136 20.16 32.90 -59.71
C THR A 1136 18.85 33.52 -59.23
N THR A 1137 18.90 34.73 -58.67
CA THR A 1137 17.71 35.55 -58.45
C THR A 1137 16.98 35.81 -59.77
N ALA A 1138 15.73 35.37 -59.90
CA ALA A 1138 14.99 35.46 -61.15
C ALA A 1138 14.47 36.88 -61.44
N VAL A 1139 14.67 37.34 -62.67
CA VAL A 1139 13.94 38.48 -63.25
C VAL A 1139 12.67 37.99 -63.96
N ARG A 1140 11.71 38.88 -64.24
CA ARG A 1140 10.42 38.49 -64.84
C ARG A 1140 10.59 37.68 -66.14
N ALA A 1141 11.50 38.09 -67.01
CA ALA A 1141 11.71 37.45 -68.31
C ALA A 1141 12.28 36.02 -68.25
N ASP A 1142 12.76 35.56 -67.10
CA ASP A 1142 13.32 34.21 -66.94
C ASP A 1142 12.23 33.14 -66.97
N GLN A 1143 12.56 31.94 -67.43
CA GLN A 1143 11.70 30.76 -67.27
C GLN A 1143 11.89 30.13 -65.88
N ASP A 1144 11.57 30.87 -64.82
CA ASP A 1144 11.70 30.40 -63.44
C ASP A 1144 10.51 30.81 -62.56
N TRP A 1145 9.33 30.99 -63.14
CA TRP A 1145 8.11 31.38 -62.41
C TRP A 1145 7.10 30.24 -62.33
N THR A 1146 6.33 30.13 -61.26
CA THR A 1146 5.27 29.13 -61.11
C THR A 1146 4.14 29.65 -60.24
N ASN A 1147 3.05 28.87 -60.19
CA ASN A 1147 1.80 29.29 -59.57
C ASN A 1147 1.62 28.74 -58.15
N GLY A 1148 0.47 29.01 -57.52
CA GLY A 1148 0.18 28.63 -56.13
C GLY A 1148 -0.11 27.15 -55.87
N TYR A 1149 0.03 26.26 -56.84
CA TYR A 1149 -0.39 24.87 -56.67
C TYR A 1149 0.51 24.08 -55.71
N GLY A 1150 -0.10 23.48 -54.68
CA GLY A 1150 0.60 22.74 -53.62
C GLY A 1150 1.34 23.61 -52.61
N VAL A 1151 1.23 24.95 -52.70
CA VAL A 1151 1.86 25.88 -51.77
C VAL A 1151 1.25 25.72 -50.36
N SER A 1152 2.11 25.48 -49.37
CA SER A 1152 1.67 25.30 -47.98
C SER A 1152 0.97 26.56 -47.46
N GLY A 1153 -0.21 26.39 -46.87
CA GLY A 1153 -1.04 27.50 -46.38
C GLY A 1153 -1.81 28.29 -47.44
N LEU A 1154 -1.66 27.98 -48.74
CA LEU A 1154 -2.43 28.60 -49.82
C LEU A 1154 -3.15 27.50 -50.66
N PRO A 1155 -4.27 26.96 -50.16
CA PRO A 1155 -5.00 25.92 -50.88
C PRO A 1155 -5.62 26.47 -52.19
N ALA A 1156 -5.96 25.58 -53.12
CA ALA A 1156 -6.69 25.95 -54.35
C ALA A 1156 -8.01 26.71 -54.09
N GLY A 1157 -8.64 26.47 -52.92
CA GLY A 1157 -9.80 27.23 -52.46
C GLY A 1157 -9.53 28.68 -52.04
N GLY A 1158 -8.25 29.10 -51.98
CA GLY A 1158 -7.80 30.40 -51.48
C GLY A 1158 -7.69 30.49 -49.96
N LEU A 1159 -6.91 31.47 -49.49
CA LEU A 1159 -6.75 31.82 -48.09
C LEU A 1159 -7.56 33.10 -47.81
N PHE A 1160 -8.48 33.10 -46.83
CA PHE A 1160 -9.43 34.20 -46.65
C PHE A 1160 -9.53 34.72 -45.22
N ALA A 1161 -9.92 35.98 -45.09
CA ALA A 1161 -10.22 36.65 -43.83
C ALA A 1161 -11.43 37.57 -44.01
N THR A 1162 -12.26 37.69 -42.97
CA THR A 1162 -13.39 38.63 -42.94
C THR A 1162 -13.14 39.72 -41.90
N ARG A 1163 -13.51 40.96 -42.23
CA ARG A 1163 -13.66 42.06 -41.25
C ARG A 1163 -15.07 42.62 -41.33
N SER A 1164 -15.55 43.18 -40.23
CA SER A 1164 -16.87 43.79 -40.09
C SER A 1164 -16.79 45.22 -39.59
N HIS A 1165 -17.89 45.94 -39.69
CA HIS A 1165 -18.07 47.22 -38.99
C HIS A 1165 -18.04 47.00 -37.47
#